data_AF-A0AAV6U8K7-F1
#
_entry.id   AF-A0AAV6U8K7-F1
#
_cell.length_a   1.000
_cell.length_b   1.000
_cell.length_c   1.000
_cell.angle_alpha   90.00
_cell.angle_beta   90.00
_cell.angle_gamma   90.00
#
_symmetry.space_group_name_H-M   'P 1'
#
loop_
_entity.id
_entity.type
_entity.pdbx_description
1 polymer ?
#
loop_
_entity_poly.entity_id
_entity_poly.type
_entity_poly.pdbx_seq_one_letter_code
_entity_poly.pdbx_strand_id
1 'polypeptide(L)'
;MSELPLVKLLGDKLLEQDNSIETSILINQNKYIGLYYSAFWCSSCIAFTPELVKFYENFKQSSSCTESFEIVYISSDHDEKQFKEQSSSMPWVALPFADRSRQMELARRFRVQSIPALVIIDSATCDLITPCGRACVMDDPMGAGFPWPMRDPLEVLKEVSLVSPANEKVSYDVIAPCIKGLYFSAHWCPPCRAFTPLLAKLYSKLRKTGKSFEVIFVSSDRSRESFEKYFSTMPWVAVPYEEEKARKELAHLYGVGGIPCLVLLDENNRLITKEGRMEVNEDPQGEDFPWRPKLVDELGEKHISKLNEEPCLVFFTGSEEKELELAHYTLLPVAEEYQARSKRASAEDTKIPKLNFFYAGDAEICDSVRDIVGFRDDFPMLIILDIPNGKKYVHERKEWLYRVLEISRKNITKISRLSKFTMMASINAPKRWICPSDRELMLRAKLNSGWSVHTHDTFVRPPPILAPELQFIEGVLERAKVTDLLEKERIEKLVCRLENMKRNAVGDGRKSCSMCATGFGLFFNLPSNCADCLKAVCEKCRIDIRVSAQEVCLLCKICAENREVWKKSGGWFYGAFPVVVNCPKAFNTWEHTKQDIVRLESFKPAEENYIDVSLYKNWATNSSPDLSSLDEDGAILINGRRKHSDSSDDEMELSHLSVPDNAASQLSHSCPALSQEASPTPLRRAQPVKGRRKISYSRNRIFSKKS
;
A
#
# COMPACT_ATOMS: atom_id res chain seq x y z
N MET A 1 37.00 32.45 15.24
CA MET A 1 36.65 32.43 13.80
C MET A 1 35.37 31.62 13.69
N SER A 2 34.29 32.19 13.15
CA SER A 2 33.05 31.44 12.92
C SER A 2 33.34 30.29 11.95
N GLU A 3 33.09 29.07 12.39
CA GLU A 3 33.21 27.87 11.58
C GLU A 3 32.35 28.01 10.31
N LEU A 4 32.92 27.76 9.13
CA LEU A 4 32.23 27.94 7.85
C LEU A 4 31.01 27.01 7.76
N PRO A 5 29.82 27.48 7.32
CA PRO A 5 28.59 26.68 7.34
C PRO A 5 28.70 25.32 6.63
N LEU A 6 29.38 25.28 5.47
CA LEU A 6 29.57 24.04 4.71
C LEU A 6 30.53 23.07 5.40
N VAL A 7 31.58 23.59 6.07
CA VAL A 7 32.51 22.76 6.86
C VAL A 7 31.78 22.13 8.05
N LYS A 8 30.91 22.89 8.71
CA LYS A 8 30.05 22.34 9.76
C LYS A 8 29.08 21.26 9.23
N LEU A 9 28.62 21.41 7.99
CA LEU A 9 27.67 20.50 7.37
C LEU A 9 28.33 19.19 6.88
N LEU A 10 29.46 19.27 6.17
CA LEU A 10 30.10 18.15 5.50
C LEU A 10 31.34 17.61 6.25
N GLY A 11 31.88 18.37 7.19
CA GLY A 11 33.13 18.12 7.90
C GLY A 11 34.31 18.87 7.32
N ASP A 12 35.47 18.72 7.98
CA ASP A 12 36.71 19.37 7.56
C ASP A 12 37.31 18.74 6.28
N LYS A 13 37.07 17.43 6.07
CA LYS A 13 37.70 16.65 5.00
C LYS A 13 36.70 15.83 4.20
N LEU A 14 36.88 15.84 2.89
CA LEU A 14 36.20 14.99 1.92
C LEU A 14 37.22 14.11 1.20
N LEU A 15 36.72 13.08 0.51
CA LEU A 15 37.53 12.16 -0.28
C LEU A 15 37.45 12.51 -1.76
N GLU A 16 38.60 12.68 -2.39
CA GLU A 16 38.75 12.68 -3.83
C GLU A 16 39.51 11.41 -4.20
N GLN A 17 38.79 10.39 -4.65
CA GLN A 17 39.34 9.03 -4.83
C GLN A 17 39.96 8.53 -3.51
N ASP A 18 41.29 8.31 -3.48
CA ASP A 18 42.03 7.87 -2.30
C ASP A 18 42.66 9.03 -1.49
N ASN A 19 42.53 10.28 -1.96
CA ASN A 19 43.12 11.46 -1.32
C ASN A 19 42.09 12.22 -0.47
N SER A 20 42.55 12.93 0.56
CA SER A 20 41.69 13.81 1.36
C SER A 20 41.82 15.27 0.92
N ILE A 21 40.69 15.94 0.67
CA ILE A 21 40.60 17.37 0.34
C ILE A 21 39.93 18.12 1.49
N GLU A 22 40.36 19.35 1.76
CA GLU A 22 39.69 20.23 2.72
C GLU A 22 38.38 20.79 2.15
N THR A 23 37.29 20.67 2.92
CA THR A 23 35.96 21.15 2.51
C THR A 23 35.92 22.67 2.28
N SER A 24 36.78 23.43 2.96
CA SER A 24 36.91 24.89 2.81
C SER A 24 37.23 25.32 1.37
N ILE A 25 37.93 24.47 0.61
CA ILE A 25 38.31 24.72 -0.79
C ILE A 25 37.06 24.80 -1.68
N LEU A 26 36.06 23.97 -1.40
CA LEU A 26 34.81 23.91 -2.18
C LEU A 26 34.01 25.22 -2.09
N ILE A 27 34.01 25.88 -0.93
CA ILE A 27 33.25 27.13 -0.72
C ILE A 27 33.81 28.25 -1.60
N ASN A 28 35.13 28.35 -1.69
CA ASN A 28 35.79 29.43 -2.43
C ASN A 28 35.75 29.22 -3.95
N GLN A 29 35.56 27.97 -4.39
CA GLN A 29 35.59 27.59 -5.80
C GLN A 29 34.19 27.40 -6.39
N ASN A 30 33.22 26.97 -5.59
CA ASN A 30 31.90 26.57 -6.06
C ASN A 30 30.78 27.37 -5.38
N LYS A 31 29.86 27.90 -6.18
CA LYS A 31 28.66 28.59 -5.68
C LYS A 31 27.60 27.60 -5.20
N TYR A 32 27.44 26.47 -5.89
CA TYR A 32 26.46 25.45 -5.54
C TYR A 32 27.10 24.09 -5.30
N ILE A 33 26.53 23.35 -4.35
CA ILE A 33 26.94 21.98 -4.02
C ILE A 33 25.76 21.03 -4.24
N GLY A 34 25.99 19.97 -4.98
CA GLY A 34 25.05 18.87 -5.19
C GLY A 34 25.33 17.72 -4.24
N LEU A 35 24.47 17.47 -3.26
CA LEU A 35 24.54 16.30 -2.40
C LEU A 35 23.89 15.12 -3.11
N TYR A 36 24.71 14.19 -3.59
CA TYR A 36 24.25 13.04 -4.37
C TYR A 36 24.21 11.77 -3.54
N TYR A 37 23.00 11.32 -3.20
CA TYR A 37 22.75 10.10 -2.44
C TYR A 37 22.56 8.93 -3.39
N SER A 38 23.43 7.93 -3.28
CA SER A 38 23.44 6.78 -4.19
C SER A 38 24.04 5.53 -3.52
N ALA A 39 23.78 4.36 -4.09
CA ALA A 39 24.39 3.10 -3.67
C ALA A 39 24.66 2.19 -4.86
N PHE A 40 25.66 1.32 -4.72
CA PHE A 40 26.08 0.34 -5.70
C PHE A 40 25.03 -0.77 -5.87
N TRP A 41 24.44 -1.24 -4.77
CA TRP A 41 23.42 -2.28 -4.78
C TRP A 41 22.09 -1.83 -5.41
N CYS A 42 21.89 -0.53 -5.66
CA CYS A 42 20.64 0.02 -6.16
C CYS A 42 20.64 0.14 -7.70
N SER A 43 19.78 -0.63 -8.37
CA SER A 43 19.69 -0.60 -9.84
C SER A 43 19.29 0.78 -10.41
N SER A 44 18.40 1.51 -9.71
CA SER A 44 18.01 2.87 -10.11
C SER A 44 19.18 3.85 -10.01
N CYS A 45 20.05 3.67 -9.01
CA CYS A 45 21.29 4.44 -8.86
C CYS A 45 22.23 4.19 -10.03
N ILE A 46 22.50 2.92 -10.34
CA ILE A 46 23.34 2.51 -11.47
C ILE A 46 22.83 3.10 -12.79
N ALA A 47 21.51 3.15 -12.98
CA ALA A 47 20.92 3.73 -14.20
C ALA A 47 21.06 5.27 -14.28
N PHE A 48 21.01 5.97 -13.14
CA PHE A 48 21.03 7.44 -13.12
C PHE A 48 22.45 8.04 -13.07
N THR A 49 23.40 7.38 -12.39
CA THR A 49 24.78 7.90 -12.24
C THR A 49 25.41 8.32 -13.58
N PRO A 50 25.33 7.54 -14.68
CA PRO A 50 25.91 7.95 -15.96
C PRO A 50 25.28 9.22 -16.55
N GLU A 51 23.98 9.44 -16.36
CA GLU A 51 23.30 10.66 -16.82
C GLU A 51 23.75 11.89 -16.00
N LEU A 52 23.96 11.70 -14.70
CA LEU A 52 24.51 12.76 -13.84
C LEU A 52 25.97 13.09 -14.19
N VAL A 53 26.80 12.10 -14.52
CA VAL A 53 28.18 12.31 -14.99
C VAL A 53 28.18 13.11 -16.28
N LYS A 54 27.37 12.73 -17.28
CA LYS A 54 27.23 13.50 -18.54
C LYS A 54 26.83 14.96 -18.29
N PHE A 55 25.82 15.17 -17.44
CA PHE A 55 25.39 16.51 -17.05
C PHE A 55 26.54 17.31 -16.42
N TYR A 56 27.22 16.72 -15.45
CA TYR A 56 28.32 17.36 -14.72
C TYR A 56 29.49 17.74 -15.62
N GLU A 57 29.92 16.82 -16.50
CA GLU A 57 31.00 17.07 -17.46
C GLU A 57 30.63 18.18 -18.46
N ASN A 58 29.41 18.14 -19.00
CA ASN A 58 28.89 19.18 -19.89
C ASN A 58 28.85 20.55 -19.18
N PHE A 59 28.41 20.57 -17.92
CA PHE A 59 28.37 21.79 -17.10
C PHE A 59 29.76 22.37 -16.89
N LYS A 60 30.76 21.54 -16.54
CA LYS A 60 32.15 21.98 -16.34
C LYS A 60 32.83 22.43 -17.65
N GLN A 61 32.46 21.86 -18.79
CA GLN A 61 33.02 22.23 -20.10
C GLN A 61 32.37 23.47 -20.72
N SER A 62 31.11 23.76 -20.37
CA SER A 62 30.39 24.93 -20.87
C SER A 62 30.94 26.22 -20.29
N SER A 63 31.77 26.93 -21.06
CA SER A 63 32.32 28.26 -20.73
C SER A 63 31.27 29.38 -20.63
N SER A 64 29.98 29.05 -20.77
CA SER A 64 28.84 29.96 -20.58
C SER A 64 28.34 30.01 -19.14
N CYS A 65 28.71 29.07 -18.26
CA CYS A 65 28.21 29.06 -16.88
C CYS A 65 29.03 30.03 -16.02
N THR A 66 28.41 31.15 -15.64
CA THR A 66 28.97 32.12 -14.66
C THR A 66 28.99 31.57 -13.24
N GLU A 67 28.34 30.43 -13.01
CA GLU A 67 28.14 29.83 -11.70
C GLU A 67 28.90 28.50 -11.60
N SER A 68 29.65 28.32 -10.52
CA SER A 68 30.44 27.12 -10.26
C SER A 68 29.68 26.09 -9.43
N PHE A 69 29.84 24.81 -9.77
CA PHE A 69 29.08 23.69 -9.23
C PHE A 69 30.00 22.51 -8.92
N GLU A 70 29.80 21.87 -7.76
CA GLU A 70 30.49 20.63 -7.39
C GLU A 70 29.52 19.62 -6.77
N ILE A 71 29.80 18.32 -6.93
CA ILE A 71 28.99 17.25 -6.35
C ILE A 71 29.74 16.61 -5.18
N VAL A 72 29.00 16.31 -4.11
CA VAL A 72 29.48 15.52 -2.97
C VAL A 72 28.65 14.25 -2.90
N TYR A 73 29.30 13.12 -3.20
CA TYR A 73 28.71 11.80 -3.11
C TYR A 73 28.52 11.38 -1.65
N ILE A 74 27.30 10.96 -1.32
CA ILE A 74 26.90 10.44 -0.01
C ILE A 74 26.43 9.00 -0.22
N SER A 75 27.25 8.06 0.26
CA SER A 75 27.01 6.64 0.05
C SER A 75 25.91 6.07 0.94
N SER A 76 25.00 5.33 0.33
CA SER A 76 24.02 4.47 1.01
C SER A 76 24.42 2.99 0.95
N ASP A 77 25.69 2.68 0.68
CA ASP A 77 26.20 1.31 0.63
C ASP A 77 26.28 0.66 2.01
N HIS A 78 26.27 -0.67 1.99
CA HIS A 78 26.36 -1.49 3.20
C HIS A 78 27.80 -1.68 3.69
N ASP A 79 28.77 -1.60 2.79
CA ASP A 79 30.18 -1.84 3.08
C ASP A 79 31.12 -0.92 2.26
N GLU A 80 32.35 -0.81 2.73
CA GLU A 80 33.36 0.10 2.17
C GLU A 80 33.84 -0.35 0.78
N LYS A 81 33.71 -1.63 0.43
CA LYS A 81 34.13 -2.14 -0.87
C LYS A 81 33.17 -1.64 -1.95
N GLN A 82 31.86 -1.77 -1.71
CA GLN A 82 30.82 -1.24 -2.59
C GLN A 82 30.96 0.27 -2.76
N PHE A 83 31.19 0.98 -1.66
CA PHE A 83 31.47 2.41 -1.67
C PHE A 83 32.63 2.77 -2.61
N LYS A 84 33.78 2.09 -2.46
CA LYS A 84 34.98 2.35 -3.28
C LYS A 84 34.73 2.06 -4.76
N GLU A 85 34.15 0.91 -5.08
CA GLU A 85 33.81 0.54 -6.46
C GLU A 85 32.94 1.62 -7.13
N GLN A 86 31.92 2.13 -6.42
CA GLN A 86 31.06 3.18 -6.94
C GLN A 86 31.76 4.55 -7.01
N SER A 87 32.46 4.98 -5.94
CA SER A 87 33.11 6.29 -5.89
C SER A 87 34.22 6.44 -6.93
N SER A 88 34.97 5.37 -7.23
CA SER A 88 36.05 5.39 -8.23
C SER A 88 35.54 5.63 -9.66
N SER A 89 34.25 5.36 -9.91
CA SER A 89 33.63 5.62 -11.23
C SER A 89 33.10 7.04 -11.40
N MET A 90 33.12 7.87 -10.34
CA MET A 90 32.53 9.20 -10.30
C MET A 90 33.61 10.29 -10.38
N PRO A 91 33.37 11.41 -11.09
CA PRO A 91 34.34 12.49 -11.27
C PRO A 91 34.38 13.49 -10.11
N TRP A 92 33.58 13.29 -9.07
CA TRP A 92 33.36 14.25 -7.98
C TRP A 92 33.79 13.71 -6.62
N VAL A 93 33.85 14.58 -5.61
CA VAL A 93 34.28 14.22 -4.25
C VAL A 93 33.21 13.44 -3.49
N ALA A 94 33.61 12.72 -2.45
CA ALA A 94 32.75 11.89 -1.62
C ALA A 94 32.91 12.22 -0.14
N LEU A 95 31.83 12.08 0.63
CA LEU A 95 31.90 12.09 2.08
C LEU A 95 32.55 10.80 2.57
N PRO A 96 33.47 10.82 3.56
CA PRO A 96 34.12 9.61 4.04
C PRO A 96 33.08 8.55 4.48
N PHE A 97 33.27 7.31 4.03
CA PHE A 97 32.33 6.20 4.33
C PHE A 97 32.16 5.96 5.82
N ALA A 98 33.23 6.13 6.60
CA ALA A 98 33.24 5.96 8.06
C ALA A 98 32.32 6.96 8.79
N ASP A 99 32.02 8.12 8.21
CA ASP A 99 31.17 9.14 8.84
C ASP A 99 29.68 8.89 8.61
N ARG A 100 29.23 7.69 9.00
CA ARG A 100 27.83 7.25 8.84
C ARG A 100 26.84 8.16 9.58
N SER A 101 27.25 8.69 10.74
CA SER A 101 26.45 9.66 11.50
C SER A 101 26.12 10.91 10.68
N ARG A 102 27.12 11.49 10.00
CA ARG A 102 26.90 12.69 9.19
C ARG A 102 26.10 12.38 7.94
N GLN A 103 26.34 11.25 7.29
CA GLN A 103 25.55 10.83 6.11
C GLN A 103 24.07 10.71 6.46
N MET A 104 23.74 10.08 7.60
CA MET A 104 22.37 9.99 8.09
C MET A 104 21.78 11.35 8.46
N GLU A 105 22.54 12.21 9.13
CA GLU A 105 22.11 13.56 9.51
C GLU A 105 21.84 14.44 8.28
N LEU A 106 22.64 14.32 7.22
CA LEU A 106 22.43 15.02 5.95
C LEU A 106 21.16 14.52 5.24
N ALA A 107 21.00 13.20 5.10
CA ALA A 107 19.80 12.62 4.49
C ALA A 107 18.54 13.09 5.23
N ARG A 108 18.58 13.11 6.57
CA ARG A 108 17.51 13.62 7.41
C ARG A 108 17.25 15.12 7.21
N ARG A 109 18.31 15.95 7.28
CA ARG A 109 18.21 17.40 7.18
C ARG A 109 17.56 17.84 5.87
N PHE A 110 17.90 17.16 4.78
CA PHE A 110 17.36 17.44 3.44
C PHE A 110 16.19 16.54 3.06
N ARG A 111 15.65 15.75 4.02
CA ARG A 111 14.46 14.89 3.86
C ARG A 111 14.55 13.95 2.65
N VAL A 112 15.71 13.34 2.46
CA VAL A 112 15.93 12.36 1.39
C VAL A 112 15.21 11.06 1.73
N GLN A 113 14.13 10.76 1.00
CA GLN A 113 13.29 9.59 1.26
C GLN A 113 13.73 8.33 0.49
N SER A 114 14.37 8.51 -0.66
CA SER A 114 14.75 7.40 -1.54
C SER A 114 15.99 7.75 -2.36
N ILE A 115 16.75 6.72 -2.75
CA ILE A 115 17.88 6.84 -3.66
C ILE A 115 17.53 6.32 -5.06
N PRO A 116 18.15 6.85 -6.13
CA PRO A 116 19.07 7.98 -6.11
C PRO A 116 18.36 9.32 -5.89
N ALA A 117 19.02 10.22 -5.15
CA ALA A 117 18.58 11.60 -4.92
C ALA A 117 19.73 12.59 -5.10
N LEU A 118 19.44 13.75 -5.66
CA LEU A 118 20.40 14.85 -5.80
C LEU A 118 19.76 16.12 -5.23
N VAL A 119 20.37 16.66 -4.19
CA VAL A 119 19.92 17.87 -3.50
C VAL A 119 20.90 18.99 -3.79
N ILE A 120 20.44 20.12 -4.32
CA ILE A 120 21.29 21.28 -4.61
C ILE A 120 21.16 22.29 -3.48
N ILE A 121 22.29 22.74 -2.95
CA ILE A 121 22.40 23.75 -1.90
C ILE A 121 23.33 24.89 -2.31
N ASP A 122 23.13 26.06 -1.71
CA ASP A 122 24.10 27.16 -1.78
C ASP A 122 25.33 26.84 -0.90
N SER A 123 26.55 27.05 -1.42
CA SER A 123 27.78 26.68 -0.70
C SER A 123 28.08 27.60 0.49
N ALA A 124 27.65 28.86 0.44
CA ALA A 124 27.93 29.86 1.46
C ALA A 124 26.93 29.77 2.61
N THR A 125 25.63 29.66 2.30
CA THR A 125 24.57 29.62 3.33
C THR A 125 24.14 28.20 3.72
N CYS A 126 24.41 27.20 2.88
CA CYS A 126 23.87 25.84 3.00
C CYS A 126 22.34 25.78 2.93
N ASP A 127 21.72 26.79 2.32
CA ASP A 127 20.28 26.82 2.06
C ASP A 127 19.92 25.89 0.89
N LEU A 128 18.76 25.27 0.99
CA LEU A 128 18.22 24.37 -0.02
C LEU A 128 17.77 25.17 -1.25
N ILE A 129 18.35 24.87 -2.41
CA ILE A 129 17.90 25.41 -3.71
C ILE A 129 16.85 24.49 -4.33
N THR A 130 17.18 23.20 -4.47
CA THR A 130 16.24 22.20 -4.96
C THR A 130 16.47 20.81 -4.34
N PRO A 131 15.42 20.17 -3.80
CA PRO A 131 15.49 18.80 -3.32
C PRO A 131 15.30 17.76 -4.45
N CYS A 132 14.89 18.17 -5.64
CA CYS A 132 14.52 17.30 -6.76
C CYS A 132 15.52 17.33 -7.92
N GLY A 133 16.80 17.65 -7.64
CA GLY A 133 17.85 17.81 -8.65
C GLY A 133 18.01 16.61 -9.59
N ARG A 134 17.70 15.39 -9.14
CA ARG A 134 17.70 14.19 -10.00
C ARG A 134 16.72 14.35 -11.17
N ALA A 135 15.49 14.77 -10.87
CA ALA A 135 14.47 14.92 -11.90
C ALA A 135 14.80 16.11 -12.82
N CYS A 136 15.32 17.20 -12.24
CA CYS A 136 15.80 18.35 -13.00
C CYS A 136 16.89 17.98 -14.00
N VAL A 137 17.88 17.17 -13.62
CA VAL A 137 18.94 16.68 -14.53
C VAL A 137 18.36 15.84 -15.67
N MET A 138 17.37 14.99 -15.39
CA MET A 138 16.74 14.16 -16.41
C MET A 138 15.89 14.98 -17.40
N ASP A 139 15.23 16.03 -16.93
CA ASP A 139 14.37 16.89 -17.73
C ASP A 139 15.13 18.02 -18.46
N ASP A 140 16.26 18.47 -17.90
CA ASP A 140 17.15 19.49 -18.44
C ASP A 140 18.62 19.01 -18.41
N PRO A 141 19.00 18.04 -19.28
CA PRO A 141 20.35 17.47 -19.30
C PRO A 141 21.45 18.47 -19.66
N MET A 142 21.08 19.63 -20.21
CA MET A 142 22.00 20.70 -20.58
C MET A 142 22.11 21.79 -19.50
N GLY A 143 21.28 21.75 -18.46
CA GLY A 143 21.32 22.70 -17.34
C GLY A 143 20.90 24.12 -17.68
N ALA A 144 20.05 24.32 -18.69
CA ALA A 144 19.59 25.66 -19.08
C ALA A 144 18.84 26.39 -17.95
N GLY A 145 18.19 25.65 -17.06
CA GLY A 145 17.48 26.17 -15.88
C GLY A 145 18.25 26.04 -14.57
N PHE A 146 19.50 25.58 -14.59
CA PHE A 146 20.32 25.42 -13.38
C PHE A 146 20.48 26.77 -12.66
N PRO A 147 20.38 26.84 -11.30
CA PRO A 147 20.35 25.75 -10.32
C PRO A 147 18.96 25.17 -10.02
N TRP A 148 17.98 25.44 -10.87
CA TRP A 148 16.58 25.00 -10.76
C TRP A 148 15.91 25.38 -9.43
N PRO A 149 15.88 26.68 -9.08
CA PRO A 149 15.22 27.11 -7.85
C PRO A 149 13.73 26.71 -7.88
N MET A 150 13.21 26.29 -6.72
CA MET A 150 11.78 26.01 -6.58
C MET A 150 10.97 27.29 -6.80
N ARG A 151 10.18 27.33 -7.87
CA ARG A 151 9.25 28.42 -8.15
C ARG A 151 7.98 28.30 -7.32
N ASP A 152 7.26 29.41 -7.16
CA ASP A 152 5.93 29.36 -6.57
C ASP A 152 4.98 28.62 -7.54
N PRO A 153 4.26 27.58 -7.09
CA PRO A 153 3.34 26.84 -7.96
C PRO A 153 2.27 27.71 -8.65
N LEU A 154 1.91 28.84 -8.05
CA LEU A 154 0.98 29.80 -8.62
C LEU A 154 1.54 30.50 -9.86
N GLU A 155 2.84 30.79 -9.89
CA GLU A 155 3.49 31.38 -11.06
C GLU A 155 3.43 30.42 -12.24
N VAL A 156 3.73 29.14 -12.00
CA VAL A 156 3.63 28.08 -13.02
C VAL A 156 2.21 27.98 -13.57
N LEU A 157 1.19 28.03 -12.71
CA LEU A 157 -0.22 27.95 -13.13
C LEU A 157 -0.68 29.19 -13.91
N LYS A 158 -0.14 30.38 -13.59
CA LYS A 158 -0.48 31.63 -14.29
C LYS A 158 0.16 31.76 -15.67
N GLU A 159 1.33 31.15 -15.87
CA GLU A 159 2.02 31.12 -17.16
C GLU A 159 1.30 30.22 -18.19
N VAL A 160 0.55 29.23 -17.70
CA VAL A 160 -0.14 28.26 -18.54
C VAL A 160 -1.56 28.72 -18.91
N SER A 161 -1.90 28.57 -20.20
CA SER A 161 -3.30 28.64 -20.65
C SER A 161 -3.99 27.28 -20.47
N LEU A 162 -4.80 27.13 -19.43
CA LEU A 162 -5.54 25.90 -19.16
C LEU A 162 -6.53 25.59 -20.30
N VAL A 163 -6.99 24.34 -20.39
CA VAL A 163 -8.01 23.90 -21.35
C VAL A 163 -9.25 23.40 -20.64
N SER A 164 -10.42 23.82 -21.11
CA SER A 164 -11.71 23.30 -20.65
C SER A 164 -12.06 21.97 -21.34
N PRO A 165 -13.04 21.19 -20.84
CA PRO A 165 -13.53 20.00 -21.55
C PRO A 165 -14.08 20.29 -22.95
N ALA A 166 -14.46 21.54 -23.25
CA ALA A 166 -14.86 22.00 -24.58
C ALA A 166 -13.66 22.40 -25.47
N ASN A 167 -12.43 22.15 -25.00
CA ASN A 167 -11.17 22.51 -25.63
C ASN A 167 -10.97 24.03 -25.81
N GLU A 168 -11.58 24.83 -24.92
CA GLU A 168 -11.42 26.28 -24.89
C GLU A 168 -10.28 26.66 -23.95
N LYS A 169 -9.48 27.67 -24.34
CA LYS A 169 -8.40 28.19 -23.49
C LYS A 169 -8.97 29.03 -22.36
N VAL A 170 -8.55 28.74 -21.13
CA VAL A 170 -8.96 29.42 -19.90
C VAL A 170 -7.70 29.94 -19.21
N SER A 171 -7.63 31.25 -18.99
CA SER A 171 -6.57 31.82 -18.13
C SER A 171 -6.84 31.48 -16.67
N TYR A 172 -5.78 31.18 -15.92
CA TYR A 172 -5.87 30.91 -14.49
C TYR A 172 -6.56 32.04 -13.71
N ASP A 173 -6.32 33.30 -14.09
CA ASP A 173 -6.87 34.47 -13.38
C ASP A 173 -8.40 34.60 -13.50
N VAL A 174 -9.01 33.87 -14.45
CA VAL A 174 -10.48 33.82 -14.61
C VAL A 174 -11.12 32.86 -13.61
N ILE A 175 -10.34 31.93 -13.04
CA ILE A 175 -10.84 31.02 -12.00
C ILE A 175 -11.11 31.83 -10.74
N ALA A 176 -12.38 31.89 -10.32
CA ALA A 176 -12.80 32.61 -9.12
C ALA A 176 -12.02 32.14 -7.87
N PRO A 177 -11.84 33.00 -6.85
CA PRO A 177 -11.30 32.59 -5.57
C PRO A 177 -12.13 31.44 -4.97
N CYS A 178 -11.56 30.24 -5.01
CA CYS A 178 -12.19 29.01 -4.57
C CYS A 178 -11.13 27.99 -4.12
N ILE A 179 -11.58 26.92 -3.48
CA ILE A 179 -10.75 25.76 -3.19
C ILE A 179 -10.37 25.12 -4.53
N LYS A 180 -9.09 24.78 -4.71
CA LYS A 180 -8.57 24.20 -5.96
C LYS A 180 -8.00 22.82 -5.70
N GLY A 181 -8.28 21.87 -6.57
CA GLY A 181 -7.71 20.53 -6.54
C GLY A 181 -6.75 20.31 -7.72
N LEU A 182 -5.45 20.24 -7.49
CA LEU A 182 -4.50 19.79 -8.50
C LEU A 182 -4.53 18.26 -8.57
N TYR A 183 -5.08 17.73 -9.65
CA TYR A 183 -5.33 16.30 -9.81
C TYR A 183 -4.31 15.68 -10.77
N PHE A 184 -3.32 14.97 -10.22
CA PHE A 184 -2.29 14.27 -10.97
C PHE A 184 -2.76 12.85 -11.27
N SER A 185 -2.94 12.53 -12.56
CA SER A 185 -3.55 11.26 -12.98
C SER A 185 -3.25 10.94 -14.44
N ALA A 186 -3.51 9.69 -14.84
CA ALA A 186 -3.30 9.25 -16.22
C ALA A 186 -4.22 8.08 -16.59
N HIS A 187 -4.58 7.99 -17.86
CA HIS A 187 -5.48 6.96 -18.38
C HIS A 187 -4.90 5.56 -18.27
N TRP A 188 -3.60 5.39 -18.51
CA TRP A 188 -2.94 4.10 -18.47
C TRP A 188 -2.92 3.48 -17.06
N CYS A 189 -3.07 4.28 -16.01
CA CYS A 189 -2.98 3.86 -14.62
C CYS A 189 -4.33 3.31 -14.10
N PRO A 190 -4.43 2.02 -13.71
CA PRO A 190 -5.68 1.44 -13.20
C PRO A 190 -6.30 2.12 -11.97
N PRO A 191 -5.56 2.42 -10.88
CA PRO A 191 -6.14 3.12 -9.74
C PRO A 191 -6.62 4.53 -10.08
N CYS A 192 -5.98 5.21 -11.05
CA CYS A 192 -6.46 6.50 -11.56
C CYS A 192 -7.87 6.37 -12.15
N ARG A 193 -8.08 5.40 -13.06
CA ARG A 193 -9.38 5.15 -13.70
C ARG A 193 -10.47 4.78 -12.69
N ALA A 194 -10.11 4.14 -11.58
CA ALA A 194 -11.05 3.83 -10.50
C ALA A 194 -11.42 5.07 -9.68
N PHE A 195 -10.46 5.97 -9.43
CA PHE A 195 -10.64 7.15 -8.58
C PHE A 195 -11.34 8.33 -9.29
N THR A 196 -11.04 8.61 -10.57
CA THR A 196 -11.64 9.71 -11.33
C THR A 196 -13.17 9.79 -11.23
N PRO A 197 -13.94 8.70 -11.43
CA PRO A 197 -15.39 8.78 -11.31
C PRO A 197 -15.88 9.10 -9.90
N LEU A 198 -15.14 8.74 -8.85
CA LEU A 198 -15.45 9.12 -7.47
C LEU A 198 -15.26 10.62 -7.28
N LEU A 199 -14.11 11.15 -7.72
CA LEU A 199 -13.80 12.58 -7.66
C LEU A 199 -14.82 13.40 -8.48
N ALA A 200 -15.20 12.96 -9.68
CA ALA A 200 -16.19 13.65 -10.51
C ALA A 200 -17.58 13.72 -9.87
N LYS A 201 -17.99 12.64 -9.19
CA LYS A 201 -19.25 12.62 -8.41
C LYS A 201 -19.19 13.61 -7.25
N LEU A 202 -18.11 13.60 -6.48
CA LEU A 202 -17.94 14.49 -5.34
C LEU A 202 -17.87 15.96 -5.80
N TYR A 203 -17.06 16.27 -6.82
CA TYR A 203 -16.96 17.59 -7.44
C TYR A 203 -18.34 18.14 -7.81
N SER A 204 -19.15 17.33 -8.50
CA SER A 204 -20.51 17.70 -8.90
C SER A 204 -21.42 17.92 -7.70
N LYS A 205 -21.29 17.13 -6.63
CA LYS A 205 -22.06 17.29 -5.39
C LYS A 205 -21.70 18.58 -4.68
N LEU A 206 -20.41 18.84 -4.45
CA LEU A 206 -19.90 20.03 -3.75
C LEU A 206 -20.37 21.32 -4.44
N ARG A 207 -20.25 21.37 -5.77
CA ARG A 207 -20.72 22.54 -6.55
C ARG A 207 -22.24 22.71 -6.48
N LYS A 208 -23.02 21.63 -6.51
CA LYS A 208 -24.49 21.68 -6.33
C LYS A 208 -24.90 22.18 -4.94
N THR A 209 -24.11 21.87 -3.91
CA THR A 209 -24.33 22.38 -2.55
C THR A 209 -23.84 23.81 -2.33
N GLY A 210 -23.37 24.50 -3.39
CA GLY A 210 -22.88 25.88 -3.32
C GLY A 210 -21.44 26.02 -2.80
N LYS A 211 -20.70 24.92 -2.60
CA LYS A 211 -19.27 24.98 -2.25
C LYS A 211 -18.47 25.33 -3.50
N SER A 212 -17.64 26.38 -3.43
CA SER A 212 -16.76 26.80 -4.51
C SER A 212 -15.53 25.89 -4.58
N PHE A 213 -15.54 24.97 -5.55
CA PHE A 213 -14.45 24.01 -5.78
C PHE A 213 -14.17 23.88 -7.27
N GLU A 214 -12.90 24.04 -7.66
CA GLU A 214 -12.43 23.80 -9.02
C GLU A 214 -11.32 22.74 -9.04
N VAL A 215 -11.29 21.88 -10.05
CA VAL A 215 -10.22 20.89 -10.23
C VAL A 215 -9.39 21.26 -11.45
N ILE A 216 -8.08 21.13 -11.35
CA ILE A 216 -7.14 21.32 -12.46
C ILE A 216 -6.43 19.99 -12.67
N PHE A 217 -6.74 19.34 -13.78
CA PHE A 217 -6.14 18.07 -14.15
C PHE A 217 -4.71 18.28 -14.69
N VAL A 218 -3.75 17.57 -14.09
CA VAL A 218 -2.37 17.53 -14.53
C VAL A 218 -2.09 16.11 -15.02
N SER A 219 -2.09 15.93 -16.33
CA SER A 219 -1.96 14.60 -16.92
C SER A 219 -0.54 14.04 -16.78
N SER A 220 -0.43 12.74 -16.55
CA SER A 220 0.79 11.95 -16.73
C SER A 220 0.66 10.94 -17.88
N ASP A 221 -0.26 11.18 -18.82
CA ASP A 221 -0.41 10.37 -20.02
C ASP A 221 0.82 10.49 -20.94
N ARG A 222 1.07 9.44 -21.71
CA ARG A 222 2.24 9.31 -22.59
C ARG A 222 1.96 9.67 -24.05
N SER A 223 0.70 9.96 -24.38
CA SER A 223 0.29 10.39 -25.71
C SER A 223 -0.87 11.39 -25.63
N ARG A 224 -0.95 12.28 -26.62
CA ARG A 224 -2.03 13.27 -26.72
C ARG A 224 -3.40 12.60 -26.83
N GLU A 225 -3.51 11.51 -27.58
CA GLU A 225 -4.76 10.78 -27.78
C GLU A 225 -5.26 10.14 -26.48
N SER A 226 -4.33 9.64 -25.66
CA SER A 226 -4.65 9.07 -24.34
C SER A 226 -5.14 10.16 -23.38
N PHE A 227 -4.49 11.32 -23.40
CA PHE A 227 -4.91 12.51 -22.66
C PHE A 227 -6.31 12.96 -23.07
N GLU A 228 -6.55 13.22 -24.35
CA GLU A 228 -7.84 13.72 -24.85
C GLU A 228 -8.98 12.76 -24.52
N LYS A 229 -8.78 11.46 -24.77
CA LYS A 229 -9.78 10.44 -24.48
C LYS A 229 -10.16 10.44 -23.00
N TYR A 230 -9.19 10.55 -22.11
CA TYR A 230 -9.44 10.50 -20.67
C TYR A 230 -10.01 11.80 -20.14
N PHE A 231 -9.44 12.92 -20.55
CA PHE A 231 -9.90 14.26 -20.19
C PHE A 231 -11.33 14.52 -20.64
N SER A 232 -11.77 13.96 -21.78
CA SER A 232 -13.17 14.06 -22.25
C SER A 232 -14.21 13.50 -21.27
N THR A 233 -13.79 12.68 -20.29
CA THR A 233 -14.67 12.13 -19.26
C THR A 233 -14.77 13.00 -18.01
N MET A 234 -14.00 14.09 -17.94
CA MET A 234 -13.83 14.93 -16.75
C MET A 234 -14.59 16.26 -16.90
N PRO A 235 -15.22 16.77 -15.82
CA PRO A 235 -16.02 18.00 -15.87
C PRO A 235 -15.24 19.30 -15.60
N TRP A 236 -13.91 19.23 -15.48
CA TRP A 236 -13.06 20.32 -14.98
C TRP A 236 -11.95 20.67 -15.98
N VAL A 237 -11.13 21.68 -15.68
CA VAL A 237 -10.06 22.17 -16.57
C VAL A 237 -8.79 21.31 -16.46
N ALA A 238 -7.88 21.42 -17.43
CA ALA A 238 -6.59 20.76 -17.41
C ALA A 238 -5.44 21.67 -17.82
N VAL A 239 -4.24 21.35 -17.35
CA VAL A 239 -2.99 21.81 -17.96
C VAL A 239 -2.88 21.13 -19.35
N PRO A 240 -2.65 21.88 -20.44
CA PRO A 240 -2.54 21.30 -21.77
C PRO A 240 -1.47 20.20 -21.84
N TYR A 241 -1.67 19.24 -22.74
CA TYR A 241 -0.72 18.14 -22.89
C TYR A 241 0.67 18.62 -23.36
N GLU A 242 0.69 19.67 -24.18
CA GLU A 242 1.89 20.29 -24.74
C GLU A 242 2.76 20.96 -23.69
N GLU A 243 2.16 21.40 -22.59
CA GLU A 243 2.84 22.09 -21.47
C GLU A 243 3.53 21.07 -20.54
N GLU A 244 4.32 20.16 -21.12
CA GLU A 244 5.01 19.08 -20.40
C GLU A 244 5.90 19.63 -19.28
N LYS A 245 6.61 20.73 -19.53
CA LYS A 245 7.46 21.40 -18.54
C LYS A 245 6.66 21.80 -17.30
N ALA A 246 5.54 22.50 -17.49
CA ALA A 246 4.68 22.92 -16.38
C ALA A 246 4.06 21.72 -15.65
N ARG A 247 3.63 20.68 -16.37
CA ARG A 247 3.08 19.45 -15.77
C ARG A 247 4.09 18.77 -14.85
N LYS A 248 5.33 18.59 -15.30
CA LYS A 248 6.41 17.98 -14.52
C LYS A 248 6.83 18.85 -13.34
N GLU A 249 6.96 20.16 -13.57
CA GLU A 249 7.33 21.11 -12.53
C GLU A 249 6.30 21.15 -11.40
N LEU A 250 5.00 21.20 -11.72
CA LEU A 250 3.95 21.10 -10.70
C LEU A 250 4.02 19.79 -9.92
N ALA A 251 4.29 18.67 -10.58
CA ALA A 251 4.45 17.38 -9.91
C ALA A 251 5.64 17.40 -8.93
N HIS A 252 6.77 18.01 -9.32
CA HIS A 252 7.94 18.14 -8.46
C HIS A 252 7.72 19.09 -7.29
N LEU A 253 7.13 20.27 -7.52
CA LEU A 253 6.86 21.27 -6.48
C LEU A 253 5.97 20.71 -5.35
N TYR A 254 5.01 19.86 -5.72
CA TYR A 254 4.15 19.19 -4.72
C TYR A 254 4.69 17.85 -4.22
N GLY A 255 5.81 17.35 -4.76
CA GLY A 255 6.41 16.08 -4.35
C GLY A 255 5.56 14.86 -4.73
N VAL A 256 4.95 14.88 -5.92
CA VAL A 256 4.08 13.79 -6.39
C VAL A 256 4.92 12.57 -6.78
N GLY A 257 5.02 11.61 -5.86
CA GLY A 257 5.74 10.34 -6.08
C GLY A 257 4.92 9.25 -6.78
N GLY A 258 3.58 9.40 -6.84
CA GLY A 258 2.69 8.41 -7.44
C GLY A 258 1.32 8.97 -7.81
N ILE A 259 0.64 8.29 -8.73
CA ILE A 259 -0.70 8.67 -9.21
C ILE A 259 -1.72 7.55 -8.94
N PRO A 260 -3.00 7.86 -8.64
CA PRO A 260 -3.57 9.21 -8.56
C PRO A 260 -3.14 9.96 -7.29
N CYS A 261 -2.90 11.27 -7.43
CA CYS A 261 -2.64 12.21 -6.34
C CYS A 261 -3.54 13.44 -6.50
N LEU A 262 -4.12 13.92 -5.41
CA LEU A 262 -4.99 15.10 -5.38
C LEU A 262 -4.49 16.05 -4.29
N VAL A 263 -3.95 17.20 -4.72
CA VAL A 263 -3.49 18.25 -3.82
C VAL A 263 -4.57 19.32 -3.72
N LEU A 264 -5.02 19.64 -2.50
CA LEU A 264 -5.98 20.71 -2.25
C LEU A 264 -5.27 22.00 -1.86
N LEU A 265 -5.69 23.09 -2.47
CA LEU A 265 -5.27 24.46 -2.19
C LEU A 265 -6.46 25.30 -1.76
N ASP A 266 -6.23 26.26 -0.87
CA ASP A 266 -7.25 27.21 -0.45
C ASP A 266 -7.49 28.31 -1.47
N GLU A 267 -8.38 29.24 -1.13
CA GLU A 267 -8.76 30.38 -1.97
C GLU A 267 -7.56 31.29 -2.30
N ASN A 268 -6.56 31.30 -1.41
CA ASN A 268 -5.31 32.05 -1.53
C ASN A 268 -4.15 31.20 -2.10
N ASN A 269 -4.45 30.01 -2.62
CA ASN A 269 -3.49 29.05 -3.18
C ASN A 269 -2.50 28.46 -2.16
N ARG A 270 -2.84 28.49 -0.87
CA ARG A 270 -2.05 27.83 0.18
C ARG A 270 -2.42 26.36 0.26
N LEU A 271 -1.42 25.51 0.46
CA LEU A 271 -1.61 24.07 0.60
C LEU A 271 -2.53 23.75 1.78
N ILE A 272 -3.62 23.03 1.52
CA ILE A 272 -4.50 22.44 2.54
C ILE A 272 -4.02 21.03 2.86
N THR A 273 -3.96 20.15 1.86
CA THR A 273 -3.52 18.77 2.01
C THR A 273 -2.96 18.22 0.70
N LYS A 274 -1.97 17.32 0.79
CA LYS A 274 -1.49 16.49 -0.33
C LYS A 274 -2.20 15.13 -0.40
N GLU A 275 -2.92 14.78 0.66
CA GLU A 275 -3.59 13.49 0.84
C GLU A 275 -5.04 13.51 0.36
N GLY A 276 -5.41 14.44 -0.54
CA GLY A 276 -6.79 14.64 -0.97
C GLY A 276 -7.45 13.39 -1.57
N ARG A 277 -6.65 12.45 -2.13
CA ARG A 277 -7.17 11.15 -2.56
C ARG A 277 -7.73 10.33 -1.40
N MET A 278 -7.01 10.28 -0.28
CA MET A 278 -7.42 9.56 0.93
C MET A 278 -8.66 10.22 1.52
N GLU A 279 -8.66 11.56 1.62
CA GLU A 279 -9.80 12.31 2.14
C GLU A 279 -11.08 12.08 1.32
N VAL A 280 -10.99 12.01 -0.03
CA VAL A 280 -12.14 11.69 -0.89
C VAL A 280 -12.68 10.28 -0.65
N ASN A 281 -11.82 9.31 -0.31
CA ASN A 281 -12.23 7.93 -0.05
C ASN A 281 -12.87 7.78 1.35
N GLU A 282 -12.34 8.48 2.35
CA GLU A 282 -12.84 8.48 3.73
C GLU A 282 -14.11 9.32 3.88
N ASP A 283 -14.20 10.45 3.16
CA ASP A 283 -15.36 11.32 3.10
C ASP A 283 -15.91 11.45 1.67
N PRO A 284 -16.56 10.39 1.11
CA PRO A 284 -17.16 10.44 -0.22
C PRO A 284 -18.31 11.44 -0.34
N GLN A 285 -18.82 11.93 0.79
CA GLN A 285 -19.90 12.89 0.86
C GLN A 285 -19.41 14.34 0.90
N GLY A 286 -18.14 14.57 1.24
CA GLY A 286 -17.55 15.90 1.35
C GLY A 286 -18.12 16.72 2.50
N GLU A 287 -18.50 16.07 3.60
CA GLU A 287 -19.02 16.74 4.80
C GLU A 287 -17.91 17.56 5.47
N ASP A 288 -16.71 17.01 5.57
CA ASP A 288 -15.52 17.65 6.16
C ASP A 288 -14.77 18.54 5.16
N PHE A 289 -15.19 18.56 3.88
CA PHE A 289 -14.57 19.40 2.85
C PHE A 289 -14.58 20.88 3.26
N PRO A 290 -13.43 21.60 3.22
CA PRO A 290 -12.24 21.29 2.40
C PRO A 290 -11.11 20.49 3.07
N TRP A 291 -11.39 19.64 4.06
CA TRP A 291 -10.43 18.74 4.74
C TRP A 291 -9.18 19.47 5.23
N ARG A 292 -9.41 20.59 5.93
CA ARG A 292 -8.31 21.33 6.56
C ARG A 292 -7.66 20.46 7.63
N PRO A 293 -6.32 20.49 7.78
CA PRO A 293 -5.63 19.72 8.81
C PRO A 293 -6.22 20.02 10.20
N LYS A 294 -6.67 18.96 10.88
CA LYS A 294 -7.16 19.04 12.26
C LYS A 294 -5.95 19.25 13.21
N LEU A 295 -6.16 20.00 14.29
CA LEU A 295 -5.11 20.21 15.31
C LEU A 295 -4.77 18.91 16.04
N VAL A 296 -5.80 18.08 16.25
CA VAL A 296 -5.72 16.74 16.82
C VAL A 296 -6.55 15.82 15.93
N ASP A 297 -5.96 14.73 15.47
CA ASP A 297 -6.61 13.77 14.58
C ASP A 297 -6.38 12.32 15.02
N GLU A 298 -7.22 11.41 14.53
CA GLU A 298 -7.03 9.98 14.77
C GLU A 298 -5.90 9.44 13.89
N LEU A 299 -5.00 8.64 14.45
CA LEU A 299 -3.88 8.08 13.74
C LEU A 299 -4.32 6.97 12.76
N GLY A 300 -4.58 7.35 11.50
CA GLY A 300 -4.78 6.43 10.37
C GLY A 300 -3.65 6.44 9.32
N GLU A 301 -3.80 5.63 8.28
CA GLU A 301 -2.84 5.48 7.17
C GLU A 301 -2.49 6.81 6.47
N LYS A 302 -3.45 7.74 6.37
CA LYS A 302 -3.22 9.07 5.77
C LYS A 302 -2.17 9.92 6.49
N HIS A 303 -1.76 9.51 7.69
CA HIS A 303 -0.78 10.22 8.51
C HIS A 303 0.65 9.67 8.38
N ILE A 304 0.90 8.60 7.61
CA ILE A 304 2.24 8.01 7.40
C ILE A 304 3.26 9.07 6.97
N SER A 305 2.91 9.89 5.96
CA SER A 305 3.78 10.95 5.46
C SER A 305 4.15 11.94 6.58
N LYS A 306 3.18 12.33 7.41
CA LYS A 306 3.40 13.27 8.53
C LYS A 306 4.28 12.66 9.63
N LEU A 307 4.07 11.38 9.97
CA LEU A 307 4.90 10.65 10.94
C LEU A 307 6.37 10.61 10.50
N ASN A 308 6.61 10.41 9.21
CA ASN A 308 7.95 10.30 8.64
C ASN A 308 8.64 11.65 8.42
N GLU A 309 7.90 12.76 8.33
CA GLU A 309 8.43 14.08 7.99
C GLU A 309 8.56 15.02 9.19
N GLU A 310 7.75 14.84 10.23
CA GLU A 310 7.61 15.78 11.35
C GLU A 310 7.48 15.05 12.69
N PRO A 311 7.93 15.64 13.82
CA PRO A 311 7.74 15.03 15.11
C PRO A 311 6.24 15.04 15.48
N CYS A 312 5.82 13.95 16.11
CA CYS A 312 4.43 13.65 16.39
C CYS A 312 4.26 13.21 17.85
N LEU A 313 3.30 13.79 18.55
CA LEU A 313 2.84 13.32 19.84
C LEU A 313 1.63 12.42 19.62
N VAL A 314 1.73 11.17 20.07
CA VAL A 314 0.67 10.17 19.89
C VAL A 314 0.17 9.72 21.27
N PHE A 315 -1.13 9.85 21.50
CA PHE A 315 -1.79 9.37 22.70
C PHE A 315 -2.59 8.11 22.38
N PHE A 316 -2.07 6.97 22.81
CA PHE A 316 -2.77 5.70 22.69
C PHE A 316 -3.78 5.53 23.81
N THR A 317 -5.00 5.19 23.42
CA THR A 317 -6.12 4.86 24.29
C THR A 317 -6.72 3.53 23.81
N GLY A 318 -7.72 2.98 24.52
CA GLY A 318 -8.50 1.90 23.95
C GLY A 318 -9.36 2.36 22.78
N SER A 319 -9.87 1.38 22.03
CA SER A 319 -10.53 1.55 20.73
C SER A 319 -12.03 1.78 20.80
N GLU A 320 -12.61 1.90 22.01
CA GLU A 320 -14.00 2.32 22.16
C GLU A 320 -14.18 3.78 21.71
N GLU A 321 -15.24 4.07 20.96
CA GLU A 321 -15.54 5.42 20.44
C GLU A 321 -15.51 6.51 21.53
N LYS A 322 -16.02 6.20 22.73
CA LYS A 322 -15.99 7.12 23.88
C LYS A 322 -14.59 7.39 24.41
N GLU A 323 -13.69 6.41 24.31
CA GLU A 323 -12.31 6.54 24.73
C GLU A 323 -11.51 7.36 23.72
N LEU A 324 -11.74 7.14 22.43
CA LEU A 324 -11.20 7.96 21.33
C LEU A 324 -11.66 9.42 21.43
N GLU A 325 -12.95 9.66 21.66
CA GLU A 325 -13.47 11.01 21.92
C GLU A 325 -12.80 11.66 23.13
N LEU A 326 -12.65 10.92 24.23
CA LEU A 326 -12.00 11.40 25.45
C LEU A 326 -10.52 11.75 25.20
N ALA A 327 -9.82 10.93 24.41
CA ALA A 327 -8.45 11.17 24.00
C ALA A 327 -8.32 12.45 23.17
N HIS A 328 -9.22 12.64 22.19
CA HIS A 328 -9.31 13.88 21.41
C HIS A 328 -9.49 15.11 22.33
N TYR A 329 -10.50 15.10 23.21
CA TYR A 329 -10.78 16.22 24.12
C TYR A 329 -9.66 16.50 25.11
N THR A 330 -8.88 15.48 25.46
CA THR A 330 -7.72 15.62 26.36
C THR A 330 -6.55 16.28 25.64
N LEU A 331 -6.31 15.92 24.38
CA LEU A 331 -5.20 16.48 23.60
C LEU A 331 -5.47 17.87 23.03
N LEU A 332 -6.72 18.17 22.66
CA LEU A 332 -7.09 19.42 21.99
C LEU A 332 -6.59 20.69 22.70
N PRO A 333 -6.84 20.91 24.02
CA PRO A 333 -6.37 22.12 24.69
C PRO A 333 -4.84 22.22 24.73
N VAL A 334 -4.14 21.07 24.77
CA VAL A 334 -2.67 21.01 24.74
C VAL A 334 -2.16 21.42 23.36
N ALA A 335 -2.79 20.92 22.30
CA ALA A 335 -2.45 21.27 20.92
C ALA A 335 -2.69 22.76 20.62
N GLU A 336 -3.81 23.31 21.10
CA GLU A 336 -4.15 24.74 20.97
C GLU A 336 -3.12 25.64 21.65
N GLU A 337 -2.77 25.34 22.90
CA GLU A 337 -1.77 26.11 23.65
C GLU A 337 -0.38 25.99 23.01
N TYR A 338 0.01 24.80 22.55
CA TYR A 338 1.28 24.59 21.86
C TYR A 338 1.35 25.42 20.56
N GLN A 339 0.28 25.43 19.77
CA GLN A 339 0.21 26.22 18.54
C GLN A 339 0.22 27.72 18.85
N ALA A 340 -0.52 28.17 19.87
CA ALA A 340 -0.52 29.57 20.29
C ALA A 340 0.87 30.03 20.75
N ARG A 341 1.58 29.20 21.53
CA ARG A 341 2.94 29.47 21.97
C ARG A 341 3.92 29.51 20.81
N SER A 342 3.80 28.59 19.85
CA SER A 342 4.61 28.59 18.63
C SER A 342 4.41 29.86 17.79
N LYS A 343 3.16 30.33 17.64
CA LYS A 343 2.84 31.60 16.95
C LYS A 343 3.44 32.82 17.66
N ARG A 344 3.41 32.87 18.99
CA ARG A 344 4.04 33.95 19.78
C ARG A 344 5.57 33.91 19.69
N ALA A 345 6.17 32.73 19.84
CA ALA A 345 7.62 32.55 19.82
C ALA A 345 8.25 32.86 18.44
N SER A 346 7.49 32.65 17.36
CA SER A 346 7.89 33.08 16.01
C SER A 346 7.99 34.61 15.86
N ALA A 347 7.43 35.40 16.77
CA ALA A 347 7.60 36.85 16.83
C ALA A 347 8.78 37.29 17.72
N GLU A 348 9.33 36.38 18.52
CA GLU A 348 10.42 36.60 19.50
C GLU A 348 11.73 35.85 19.09
N ASP A 349 11.89 35.49 17.82
CA ASP A 349 13.03 34.73 17.26
C ASP A 349 13.34 33.39 17.96
N THR A 350 12.41 32.88 18.79
CA THR A 350 12.58 31.62 19.51
C THR A 350 11.88 30.50 18.74
N LYS A 351 12.67 29.65 18.06
CA LYS A 351 12.14 28.60 17.17
C LYS A 351 11.63 27.37 17.94
N ILE A 352 10.34 27.34 18.24
CA ILE A 352 9.66 26.15 18.79
C ILE A 352 9.43 25.15 17.63
N PRO A 353 9.82 23.86 17.79
CA PRO A 353 9.62 22.86 16.73
C PRO A 353 8.14 22.63 16.48
N LYS A 354 7.74 22.47 15.21
CA LYS A 354 6.38 22.08 14.84
C LYS A 354 6.12 20.66 15.34
N LEU A 355 5.02 20.43 16.03
CA LEU A 355 4.62 19.14 16.60
C LEU A 355 3.19 18.81 16.13
N ASN A 356 2.99 17.61 15.59
CA ASN A 356 1.66 17.11 15.23
C ASN A 356 1.06 16.30 16.38
N PHE A 357 -0.25 16.38 16.60
CA PHE A 357 -0.93 15.71 17.71
C PHE A 357 -1.90 14.67 17.18
N PHE A 358 -1.76 13.43 17.65
CA PHE A 358 -2.62 12.32 17.26
C PHE A 358 -3.10 11.56 18.49
N TYR A 359 -4.31 11.02 18.41
CA TYR A 359 -4.76 9.93 19.28
C TYR A 359 -4.84 8.65 18.47
N ALA A 360 -4.59 7.52 19.12
CA ALA A 360 -4.46 6.23 18.46
C ALA A 360 -5.34 5.18 19.14
N GLY A 361 -6.16 4.51 18.33
CA GLY A 361 -6.92 3.31 18.69
C GLY A 361 -6.26 2.05 18.12
N ASP A 362 -7.03 1.23 17.40
CA ASP A 362 -6.64 -0.10 16.90
C ASP A 362 -6.40 -0.15 15.38
N ALA A 363 -6.08 0.97 14.75
CA ALA A 363 -5.71 0.94 13.32
C ALA A 363 -4.38 0.18 13.11
N GLU A 364 -4.19 -0.50 11.97
CA GLU A 364 -2.97 -1.29 11.68
C GLU A 364 -1.67 -0.49 11.82
N ILE A 365 -1.70 0.80 11.47
CA ILE A 365 -0.56 1.70 11.65
C ILE A 365 -0.18 1.92 13.12
N CYS A 366 -1.15 1.83 14.03
CA CYS A 366 -0.93 1.95 15.46
C CYS A 366 -0.07 0.79 15.96
N ASP A 367 -0.23 -0.42 15.41
CA ASP A 367 0.60 -1.58 15.72
C ASP A 367 2.04 -1.37 15.28
N SER A 368 2.24 -0.89 14.05
CA SER A 368 3.58 -0.55 13.53
C SER A 368 4.29 0.49 14.40
N VAL A 369 3.55 1.53 14.82
CA VAL A 369 4.10 2.55 15.73
C VAL A 369 4.44 1.94 17.10
N ARG A 370 3.59 1.09 17.66
CA ARG A 370 3.85 0.41 18.94
C ARG A 370 5.09 -0.49 18.87
N ASP A 371 5.27 -1.22 17.78
CA ASP A 371 6.47 -2.05 17.56
C ASP A 371 7.75 -1.20 17.46
N ILE A 372 7.72 -0.04 16.80
CA ILE A 372 8.86 0.91 16.78
C ILE A 372 9.23 1.38 18.19
N VAL A 373 8.23 1.62 19.05
CA VAL A 373 8.48 2.07 20.42
C VAL A 373 8.92 0.92 21.32
N GLY A 374 8.48 -0.31 21.02
CA GLY A 374 8.82 -1.53 21.75
C GLY A 374 7.88 -1.86 22.91
N PHE A 375 6.60 -1.44 22.83
CA PHE A 375 5.59 -1.71 23.85
C PHE A 375 4.35 -2.32 23.21
N ARG A 376 3.80 -3.39 23.80
CA ARG A 376 2.58 -4.06 23.36
C ARG A 376 1.49 -3.91 24.43
N ASP A 377 0.30 -3.50 24.00
CA ASP A 377 -0.98 -3.55 24.75
C ASP A 377 -1.07 -2.80 26.09
N ASP A 378 -0.22 -1.81 26.31
CA ASP A 378 -0.21 -0.98 27.53
C ASP A 378 -0.93 0.36 27.31
N PHE A 379 -2.26 0.43 27.55
CA PHE A 379 -3.03 1.67 27.43
C PHE A 379 -3.56 2.17 28.78
N PRO A 380 -3.61 3.49 29.03
CA PRO A 380 -3.26 4.59 28.12
C PRO A 380 -1.74 4.86 28.07
N MET A 381 -1.26 5.29 26.91
CA MET A 381 0.16 5.59 26.69
C MET A 381 0.33 6.90 25.92
N LEU A 382 1.30 7.71 26.32
CA LEU A 382 1.66 8.95 25.64
C LEU A 382 3.10 8.87 25.14
N ILE A 383 3.30 9.09 23.85
CA ILE A 383 4.62 9.06 23.22
C ILE A 383 4.87 10.32 22.39
N ILE A 384 6.13 10.67 22.23
CA ILE A 384 6.61 11.62 21.22
C ILE A 384 7.55 10.85 20.30
N LEU A 385 7.19 10.79 19.03
CA LEU A 385 7.96 10.20 17.96
C LEU A 385 8.57 11.29 17.11
N ASP A 386 9.86 11.21 16.90
CA ASP A 386 10.58 12.03 15.94
C ASP A 386 11.38 11.09 15.05
N ILE A 387 10.64 10.41 14.16
CA ILE A 387 11.16 9.45 13.18
C ILE A 387 12.26 10.08 12.33
N PRO A 388 12.12 11.33 11.81
CA PRO A 388 13.21 11.97 11.09
C PRO A 388 14.51 11.91 11.88
N ASN A 389 14.49 12.30 13.16
CA ASN A 389 15.66 12.30 14.03
C ASN A 389 16.02 10.96 14.66
N GLY A 390 15.26 9.89 14.39
CA GLY A 390 15.41 8.61 15.06
C GLY A 390 15.22 8.69 16.58
N LYS A 391 14.48 9.68 17.08
CA LYS A 391 14.26 9.89 18.53
C LYS A 391 12.85 9.46 18.91
N LYS A 392 12.73 8.84 20.08
CA LYS A 392 11.45 8.47 20.70
C LYS A 392 11.47 8.79 22.19
N TYR A 393 10.34 9.26 22.70
CA TYR A 393 10.13 9.54 24.12
C TYR A 393 8.83 8.89 24.54
N VAL A 394 8.87 8.16 25.65
CA VAL A 394 7.70 7.44 26.19
C VAL A 394 7.44 7.95 27.60
N HIS A 395 6.20 8.28 27.91
CA HIS A 395 5.84 8.70 29.25
C HIS A 395 5.71 7.49 30.19
N GLU A 396 6.54 7.44 31.24
CA GLU A 396 6.62 6.27 32.13
C GLU A 396 5.51 6.21 33.20
N ARG A 397 4.83 7.33 33.53
CA ARG A 397 3.85 7.40 34.63
C ARG A 397 2.40 7.19 34.17
N LYS A 398 1.97 5.93 34.09
CA LYS A 398 0.59 5.54 33.72
C LYS A 398 -0.50 6.14 34.63
N GLU A 399 -0.25 6.23 35.94
CA GLU A 399 -1.19 6.76 36.94
C GLU A 399 -1.62 8.20 36.67
N TRP A 400 -0.70 9.02 36.14
CA TRP A 400 -0.99 10.39 35.79
C TRP A 400 -1.95 10.46 34.60
N LEU A 401 -1.74 9.62 33.57
CA LEU A 401 -2.62 9.54 32.41
C LEU A 401 -4.04 9.12 32.80
N TYR A 402 -4.18 8.13 33.69
CA TYR A 402 -5.51 7.76 34.21
C TYR A 402 -6.20 8.91 34.95
N ARG A 403 -5.47 9.68 35.78
CA ARG A 403 -6.04 10.85 36.48
C ARG A 403 -6.48 11.93 35.50
N VAL A 404 -5.70 12.20 34.46
CA VAL A 404 -6.05 13.17 33.43
C VAL A 404 -7.33 12.73 32.70
N LEU A 405 -7.41 11.47 32.27
CA LEU A 405 -8.61 10.90 31.65
C LEU A 405 -9.83 10.99 32.59
N GLU A 406 -9.66 10.74 33.88
CA GLU A 406 -10.74 10.82 34.87
C GLU A 406 -11.24 12.26 35.06
N ILE A 407 -10.33 13.25 35.08
CA ILE A 407 -10.67 14.67 35.13
C ILE A 407 -11.42 15.08 33.86
N SER A 408 -10.89 14.71 32.69
CA SER A 408 -11.54 14.96 31.40
C SER A 408 -12.94 14.34 31.35
N ARG A 409 -13.12 13.11 31.83
CA ARG A 409 -14.41 12.42 31.91
C ARG A 409 -15.40 13.16 32.83
N LYS A 410 -14.95 13.66 33.98
CA LYS A 410 -15.75 14.48 34.90
C LYS A 410 -16.13 15.83 34.30
N ASN A 411 -15.25 16.43 33.50
CA ASN A 411 -15.52 17.71 32.84
C ASN A 411 -16.49 17.55 31.67
N ILE A 412 -16.33 16.52 30.83
CA ILE A 412 -17.25 16.22 29.71
C ILE A 412 -18.64 15.89 30.23
N THR A 413 -18.76 15.10 31.31
CA THR A 413 -20.07 14.80 31.93
C THR A 413 -20.73 16.02 32.59
N LYS A 414 -19.94 17.04 32.96
CA LYS A 414 -20.44 18.33 33.47
C LYS A 414 -20.86 19.25 32.31
N ILE A 415 -20.11 19.25 31.21
CA ILE A 415 -20.42 20.01 29.98
C ILE A 415 -21.67 19.45 29.30
N SER A 416 -21.83 18.12 29.19
CA SER A 416 -23.03 17.50 28.62
C SER A 416 -24.31 17.72 29.46
N ARG A 417 -24.15 18.02 30.76
CA ARG A 417 -25.25 18.49 31.62
C ARG A 417 -25.57 19.97 31.45
N LEU A 418 -24.60 20.78 31.03
CA LEU A 418 -24.74 22.22 30.77
C LEU A 418 -25.21 22.52 29.34
N SER A 419 -24.90 21.66 28.36
CA SER A 419 -25.26 21.82 26.94
C SER A 419 -26.67 21.36 26.58
N LYS A 420 -27.61 21.34 27.54
CA LYS A 420 -29.04 21.04 27.28
C LYS A 420 -29.78 22.11 26.44
N PHE A 421 -29.08 23.12 25.92
CA PHE A 421 -29.61 24.02 24.91
C PHE A 421 -28.76 23.94 23.64
N THR A 422 -29.37 23.38 22.58
CA THR A 422 -28.92 23.34 21.18
C THR A 422 -28.08 22.13 20.73
N MET A 423 -28.69 20.95 20.73
CA MET A 423 -28.62 20.04 19.58
C MET A 423 -29.94 19.28 19.47
N MET A 424 -30.80 19.72 18.54
CA MET A 424 -31.87 18.88 17.98
C MET A 424 -31.44 18.42 16.59
N ALA A 425 -31.78 17.17 16.28
CA ALA A 425 -31.50 16.38 15.07
C ALA A 425 -30.05 15.82 15.01
N SER A 426 -29.80 14.51 15.05
CA SER A 426 -30.52 13.42 14.39
C SER A 426 -30.54 12.15 15.26
N ILE A 427 -31.73 11.74 15.71
CA ILE A 427 -32.01 10.40 16.24
C ILE A 427 -32.46 9.56 15.05
N ASN A 428 -31.61 8.60 14.64
CA ASN A 428 -31.95 7.25 14.17
C ASN A 428 -30.68 6.59 13.60
N ALA A 429 -29.75 6.21 14.48
CA ALA A 429 -28.73 5.25 14.11
C ALA A 429 -29.40 3.86 14.00
N PRO A 430 -29.24 3.12 12.89
CA PRO A 430 -29.77 1.77 12.80
C PRO A 430 -29.11 0.89 13.86
N LYS A 431 -29.90 0.05 14.55
CA LYS A 431 -29.43 -0.95 15.51
C LYS A 431 -28.39 -1.85 14.82
N ARG A 432 -27.10 -1.56 15.03
CA ARG A 432 -26.00 -2.29 14.38
C ARG A 432 -25.67 -3.53 15.22
N TRP A 433 -25.51 -4.66 14.57
CA TRP A 433 -24.99 -5.87 15.19
C TRP A 433 -23.47 -5.75 15.29
N ILE A 434 -22.90 -6.08 16.45
CA ILE A 434 -21.47 -6.05 16.71
C ILE A 434 -21.04 -7.49 17.01
N CYS A 435 -19.96 -7.95 16.37
CA CYS A 435 -19.31 -9.21 16.71
C CYS A 435 -18.47 -8.99 17.98
N PRO A 436 -18.65 -9.81 19.03
CA PRO A 436 -17.90 -9.63 20.26
C PRO A 436 -16.47 -10.16 20.20
N SER A 437 -15.64 -9.74 21.16
CA SER A 437 -14.26 -10.25 21.31
C SER A 437 -14.22 -11.74 21.64
N ASP A 438 -13.13 -12.42 21.31
CA ASP A 438 -12.93 -13.87 21.54
C ASP A 438 -13.14 -14.29 23.00
N ARG A 439 -12.75 -13.42 23.94
CA ARG A 439 -12.96 -13.64 25.37
C ARG A 439 -14.44 -13.64 25.74
N GLU A 440 -15.21 -12.72 25.14
CA GLU A 440 -16.65 -12.68 25.33
C GLU A 440 -17.35 -13.85 24.63
N LEU A 441 -16.89 -14.27 23.46
CA LEU A 441 -17.42 -15.45 22.75
C LEU A 441 -17.24 -16.72 23.59
N MET A 442 -16.08 -16.91 24.21
CA MET A 442 -15.81 -18.07 25.08
C MET A 442 -16.68 -18.08 26.34
N LEU A 443 -16.95 -16.91 26.92
CA LEU A 443 -17.86 -16.77 28.07
C LEU A 443 -19.32 -16.99 27.67
N ARG A 444 -19.73 -16.48 26.50
CA ARG A 444 -21.08 -16.64 25.97
C ARG A 444 -21.39 -18.06 25.51
N ALA A 445 -20.39 -18.79 25.00
CA ALA A 445 -20.49 -20.23 24.72
C ALA A 445 -20.75 -21.04 26.00
N LYS A 446 -20.07 -20.70 27.11
CA LYS A 446 -20.32 -21.32 28.41
C LYS A 446 -21.69 -20.96 29.00
N LEU A 447 -22.24 -19.79 28.64
CA LEU A 447 -23.54 -19.30 29.11
C LEU A 447 -24.70 -19.61 28.15
N ASN A 448 -24.46 -20.30 27.03
CA ASN A 448 -25.44 -20.55 25.97
C ASN A 448 -26.18 -19.28 25.48
N SER A 449 -25.48 -18.14 25.39
CA SER A 449 -26.11 -16.81 25.26
C SER A 449 -26.05 -16.18 23.86
N GLY A 450 -25.96 -16.97 22.79
CA GLY A 450 -25.99 -16.49 21.40
C GLY A 450 -24.77 -15.65 20.98
N TRP A 451 -24.73 -15.26 19.70
CA TRP A 451 -23.53 -14.74 19.03
C TRP A 451 -23.50 -13.21 18.80
N SER A 452 -24.59 -12.47 19.07
CA SER A 452 -24.67 -11.04 18.74
C SER A 452 -25.64 -10.26 19.65
N VAL A 453 -25.39 -8.96 19.87
CA VAL A 453 -26.21 -8.05 20.72
C VAL A 453 -26.32 -6.65 20.08
N HIS A 454 -27.40 -5.92 20.36
CA HIS A 454 -27.55 -4.50 20.01
C HIS A 454 -27.01 -3.57 21.10
N THR A 455 -26.49 -2.42 20.69
CA THR A 455 -25.63 -1.54 21.50
C THR A 455 -26.20 -1.07 22.86
N HIS A 456 -27.50 -1.19 23.15
CA HIS A 456 -28.10 -0.54 24.33
C HIS A 456 -29.15 -1.35 25.16
N ASP A 457 -29.33 -2.66 24.96
CA ASP A 457 -30.31 -3.43 25.77
C ASP A 457 -29.66 -4.20 26.94
N THR A 458 -30.30 -4.15 28.11
CA THR A 458 -30.00 -5.05 29.23
C THR A 458 -30.49 -6.45 28.89
N PHE A 459 -29.66 -7.47 29.14
CA PHE A 459 -29.92 -8.85 28.70
C PHE A 459 -31.25 -9.39 29.22
N VAL A 460 -32.16 -9.69 28.28
CA VAL A 460 -33.31 -10.57 28.48
C VAL A 460 -33.03 -11.83 27.67
N ARG A 461 -33.30 -13.04 28.21
CA ARG A 461 -33.19 -14.28 27.43
C ARG A 461 -33.98 -14.09 26.13
N PRO A 462 -33.37 -14.23 24.94
CA PRO A 462 -34.12 -14.11 23.71
C PRO A 462 -35.24 -15.15 23.70
N PRO A 463 -36.42 -14.81 23.16
CA PRO A 463 -37.48 -15.80 22.98
C PRO A 463 -36.93 -16.97 22.13
N PRO A 464 -37.45 -18.20 22.33
CA PRO A 464 -37.04 -19.34 21.51
C PRO A 464 -37.22 -19.01 20.04
N ILE A 465 -36.23 -19.37 19.21
CA ILE A 465 -36.20 -19.05 17.78
C ILE A 465 -37.53 -19.50 17.17
N LEU A 466 -38.23 -18.55 16.56
CA LEU A 466 -39.54 -18.82 15.99
C LEU A 466 -39.38 -19.77 14.79
N ALA A 467 -40.31 -20.69 14.58
CA ALA A 467 -40.25 -21.65 13.47
C ALA A 467 -39.93 -21.03 12.09
N PRO A 468 -40.40 -19.82 11.73
CA PRO A 468 -40.02 -19.16 10.47
C PRO A 468 -38.56 -18.68 10.42
N GLU A 469 -37.99 -18.26 11.56
CA GLU A 469 -36.59 -17.83 11.64
C GLU A 469 -35.64 -19.03 11.56
N LEU A 470 -36.02 -20.15 12.18
CA LEU A 470 -35.33 -21.44 12.03
C LEU A 470 -35.30 -21.86 10.56
N GLN A 471 -36.42 -21.82 9.86
CA GLN A 471 -36.48 -22.13 8.42
C GLN A 471 -35.60 -21.20 7.57
N PHE A 472 -35.51 -19.92 7.94
CA PHE A 472 -34.65 -18.97 7.23
C PHE A 472 -33.16 -19.29 7.43
N ILE A 473 -32.76 -19.57 8.68
CA ILE A 473 -31.38 -19.95 9.03
C ILE A 473 -31.01 -21.27 8.35
N GLU A 474 -31.90 -22.27 8.40
CA GLU A 474 -31.73 -23.54 7.68
C GLU A 474 -31.55 -23.29 6.18
N GLY A 475 -32.35 -22.40 5.59
CA GLY A 475 -32.21 -22.03 4.17
C GLY A 475 -30.90 -21.32 3.84
N VAL A 476 -30.33 -20.52 4.75
CA VAL A 476 -28.99 -19.90 4.57
C VAL A 476 -27.89 -20.97 4.65
N LEU A 477 -27.97 -21.87 5.64
CA LEU A 477 -27.02 -22.96 5.81
C LEU A 477 -27.06 -23.94 4.63
N GLU A 478 -28.24 -24.21 4.08
CA GLU A 478 -28.39 -25.08 2.91
C GLU A 478 -27.79 -24.44 1.65
N ARG A 479 -27.98 -23.13 1.44
CA ARG A 479 -27.30 -22.42 0.35
C ARG A 479 -25.78 -22.40 0.51
N ALA A 480 -25.28 -22.18 1.72
CA ALA A 480 -23.85 -22.21 2.01
C ALA A 480 -23.25 -23.61 1.72
N LYS A 481 -23.91 -24.68 2.20
CA LYS A 481 -23.52 -26.06 1.90
C LYS A 481 -23.48 -26.34 0.40
N VAL A 482 -24.45 -25.84 -0.37
CA VAL A 482 -24.46 -25.99 -1.84
C VAL A 482 -23.29 -25.24 -2.48
N THR A 483 -22.98 -24.02 -2.03
CA THR A 483 -21.82 -23.25 -2.52
C THR A 483 -20.50 -23.96 -2.21
N ASP A 484 -20.34 -24.50 -1.01
CA ASP A 484 -19.14 -25.23 -0.60
C ASP A 484 -18.94 -26.52 -1.43
N LEU A 485 -20.02 -27.23 -1.74
CA LEU A 485 -19.97 -28.42 -2.60
C LEU A 485 -19.56 -28.08 -4.04
N LEU A 486 -20.10 -26.99 -4.61
CA LEU A 486 -19.71 -26.53 -5.94
C LEU A 486 -18.26 -26.07 -5.99
N GLU A 487 -17.79 -25.39 -4.95
CA GLU A 487 -16.42 -24.93 -4.86
C GLU A 487 -15.45 -26.10 -4.69
N LYS A 488 -15.83 -27.09 -3.88
CA LYS A 488 -15.10 -28.35 -3.75
C LYS A 488 -14.99 -29.07 -5.10
N GLU A 489 -16.08 -29.20 -5.86
CA GLU A 489 -16.06 -29.83 -7.19
C GLU A 489 -15.15 -29.07 -8.17
N ARG A 490 -15.13 -27.74 -8.10
CA ARG A 490 -14.26 -26.89 -8.92
C ARG A 490 -12.78 -27.11 -8.59
N ILE A 491 -12.43 -27.14 -7.29
CA ILE A 491 -11.07 -27.38 -6.82
C ILE A 491 -10.63 -28.81 -7.17
N GLU A 492 -11.51 -29.79 -7.03
CA GLU A 492 -11.26 -31.18 -7.42
C GLU A 492 -10.85 -31.30 -8.89
N LYS A 493 -11.56 -30.62 -9.81
CA LYS A 493 -11.22 -30.60 -11.24
C LYS A 493 -9.84 -30.01 -11.52
N LEU A 494 -9.45 -28.96 -10.79
CA LEU A 494 -8.13 -28.32 -10.92
C LEU A 494 -7.01 -29.24 -10.47
N VAL A 495 -7.13 -29.84 -9.29
CA VAL A 495 -6.16 -30.81 -8.75
C VAL A 495 -6.06 -32.03 -9.65
N CYS A 496 -7.20 -32.53 -10.15
CA CYS A 496 -7.22 -33.66 -11.06
C CYS A 496 -6.48 -33.43 -12.37
N ARG A 497 -6.64 -32.26 -12.96
CA ARG A 497 -5.94 -31.85 -14.17
C ARG A 497 -4.43 -31.85 -13.95
N LEU A 498 -3.97 -31.29 -12.84
CA LEU A 498 -2.56 -31.28 -12.46
C LEU A 498 -2.01 -32.71 -12.28
N GLU A 499 -2.74 -33.57 -11.56
CA GLU A 499 -2.34 -34.97 -11.35
C GLU A 499 -2.31 -35.78 -12.66
N ASN A 500 -3.23 -35.51 -13.59
CA ASN A 500 -3.18 -36.08 -14.94
C ASN A 500 -1.93 -35.61 -15.71
N MET A 501 -1.54 -34.35 -15.59
CA MET A 501 -0.31 -33.84 -16.21
C MET A 501 0.94 -34.51 -15.63
N LYS A 502 0.99 -34.72 -14.30
CA LYS A 502 2.09 -35.45 -13.65
C LYS A 502 2.18 -36.90 -14.13
N ARG A 503 1.04 -37.61 -14.22
CA ARG A 503 0.99 -39.00 -14.66
C ARG A 503 1.37 -39.21 -16.12
N ASN A 504 1.16 -38.20 -16.97
CA ASN A 504 1.49 -38.26 -18.40
C ASN A 504 2.89 -37.73 -18.72
N ALA A 505 3.65 -37.26 -17.73
CA ALA A 505 5.04 -36.87 -17.92
C ALA A 505 5.92 -38.12 -18.03
N VAL A 506 6.66 -38.25 -19.13
CA VAL A 506 7.38 -39.49 -19.50
C VAL A 506 8.91 -39.34 -19.50
N GLY A 507 9.46 -38.15 -19.25
CA GLY A 507 10.90 -37.90 -19.33
C GLY A 507 11.63 -37.91 -17.99
N ASP A 508 12.93 -38.18 -18.06
CA ASP A 508 13.81 -38.26 -16.88
C ASP A 508 14.20 -36.88 -16.30
N GLY A 509 14.07 -35.81 -17.09
CA GLY A 509 14.41 -34.45 -16.66
C GLY A 509 15.91 -34.19 -16.48
N ARG A 510 16.76 -35.10 -16.97
CA ARG A 510 18.23 -34.98 -16.91
C ARG A 510 18.85 -35.07 -18.30
N LYS A 511 18.63 -36.17 -19.01
CA LYS A 511 19.13 -36.36 -20.39
C LYS A 511 18.05 -36.10 -21.44
N SER A 512 16.79 -36.03 -21.00
CA SER A 512 15.63 -35.75 -21.82
C SER A 512 14.63 -34.83 -21.10
N CYS A 513 13.78 -34.17 -21.86
CA CYS A 513 12.75 -33.26 -21.34
C CYS A 513 11.82 -34.00 -20.36
N SER A 514 11.73 -33.51 -19.12
CA SER A 514 10.92 -34.13 -18.05
C SER A 514 9.44 -34.36 -18.38
N MET A 515 8.88 -33.65 -19.37
CA MET A 515 7.49 -33.78 -19.80
C MET A 515 7.33 -34.77 -20.96
N CYS A 516 8.08 -34.56 -22.06
CA CYS A 516 7.84 -35.23 -23.35
C CYS A 516 8.95 -36.21 -23.76
N ALA A 517 9.94 -36.45 -22.89
CA ALA A 517 11.08 -37.35 -23.13
C ALA A 517 11.94 -37.03 -24.37
N THR A 518 11.82 -35.83 -24.97
CA THR A 518 12.71 -35.40 -26.05
C THR A 518 14.13 -35.27 -25.54
N GLY A 519 15.08 -35.99 -26.14
CA GLY A 519 16.50 -35.94 -25.77
C GLY A 519 17.11 -34.56 -26.01
N PHE A 520 17.99 -34.15 -25.09
CA PHE A 520 18.79 -32.93 -25.23
C PHE A 520 20.10 -33.24 -25.95
N GLY A 521 20.46 -32.43 -26.95
CA GLY A 521 21.67 -32.62 -27.76
C GLY A 521 22.59 -31.40 -27.79
N LEU A 522 23.82 -31.57 -28.27
CA LEU A 522 24.84 -30.51 -28.36
C LEU A 522 24.51 -29.39 -29.34
N PHE A 523 23.65 -29.66 -30.34
CA PHE A 523 23.33 -28.71 -31.43
C PHE A 523 21.84 -28.36 -31.54
N PHE A 524 20.94 -29.15 -30.94
CA PHE A 524 19.48 -28.94 -30.99
C PHE A 524 18.83 -29.37 -29.67
N ASN A 525 17.76 -28.66 -29.28
CA ASN A 525 17.04 -28.84 -28.01
C ASN A 525 17.96 -28.63 -26.79
N LEU A 526 18.38 -27.39 -26.54
CA LEU A 526 19.11 -27.04 -25.33
C LEU A 526 18.21 -27.20 -24.09
N PRO A 527 18.73 -27.79 -22.99
CA PRO A 527 17.96 -27.96 -21.77
C PRO A 527 17.75 -26.60 -21.08
N SER A 528 16.52 -26.32 -20.65
CA SER A 528 16.22 -25.24 -19.72
C SER A 528 15.75 -25.81 -18.38
N ASN A 529 16.34 -25.39 -17.27
CA ASN A 529 15.99 -25.92 -15.96
C ASN A 529 14.80 -25.16 -15.38
N CYS A 530 13.76 -25.90 -14.97
CA CYS A 530 12.62 -25.33 -14.24
C CYS A 530 13.09 -24.77 -12.89
N ALA A 531 12.70 -23.54 -12.56
CA ALA A 531 13.07 -22.90 -11.29
C ALA A 531 12.51 -23.64 -10.06
N ASP A 532 11.35 -24.28 -10.16
CA ASP A 532 10.69 -24.95 -9.03
C ASP A 532 11.20 -26.38 -8.80
N CYS A 533 11.28 -27.20 -9.86
CA CYS A 533 11.61 -28.62 -9.72
C CYS A 533 13.03 -28.98 -10.17
N LEU A 534 13.78 -28.00 -10.69
CA LEU A 534 15.15 -28.12 -11.20
C LEU A 534 15.35 -29.14 -12.33
N LYS A 535 14.28 -29.73 -12.86
CA LYS A 535 14.34 -30.66 -13.99
C LYS A 535 14.45 -29.91 -15.31
N ALA A 536 15.22 -30.47 -16.22
CA ALA A 536 15.38 -29.93 -17.57
C ALA A 536 14.11 -30.14 -18.41
N VAL A 537 13.71 -29.10 -19.15
CA VAL A 537 12.59 -29.09 -20.10
C VAL A 537 13.00 -28.49 -21.44
N CYS A 538 12.36 -28.96 -22.51
CA CYS A 538 12.50 -28.37 -23.85
C CYS A 538 11.70 -27.07 -23.98
N GLU A 539 11.98 -26.28 -25.01
CA GLU A 539 11.31 -25.00 -25.26
C GLU A 539 9.78 -25.10 -25.38
N LYS A 540 9.27 -26.26 -25.82
CA LYS A 540 7.81 -26.50 -25.94
C LYS A 540 7.15 -26.84 -24.61
N CYS A 541 7.94 -27.25 -23.62
CA CYS A 541 7.47 -27.71 -22.30
C CYS A 541 7.80 -26.72 -21.17
N ARG A 542 8.51 -25.63 -21.48
CA ARG A 542 8.69 -24.48 -20.59
C ARG A 542 7.56 -23.46 -20.72
N ILE A 543 7.34 -22.71 -19.65
CA ILE A 543 6.50 -21.53 -19.56
C ILE A 543 7.34 -20.44 -18.90
N ASP A 544 7.39 -19.28 -19.54
CA ASP A 544 8.11 -18.11 -19.04
C ASP A 544 7.11 -17.21 -18.30
N ILE A 545 7.25 -17.09 -16.98
CA ILE A 545 6.39 -16.28 -16.12
C ILE A 545 7.12 -15.00 -15.73
N ARG A 546 6.54 -13.84 -16.05
CA ARG A 546 7.07 -12.56 -15.58
C ARG A 546 6.76 -12.37 -14.10
N VAL A 547 7.80 -12.22 -13.29
CA VAL A 547 7.69 -11.93 -11.85
C VAL A 547 7.75 -10.42 -11.62
N SER A 548 8.55 -9.70 -12.42
CA SER A 548 8.66 -8.23 -12.40
C SER A 548 8.88 -7.66 -13.81
N ALA A 549 9.11 -6.34 -13.93
CA ALA A 549 9.32 -5.69 -15.22
C ALA A 549 10.63 -6.11 -15.93
N GLN A 550 11.62 -6.65 -15.20
CA GLN A 550 12.89 -7.13 -15.75
C GLN A 550 13.16 -8.63 -15.49
N GLU A 551 12.38 -9.30 -14.64
CA GLU A 551 12.67 -10.68 -14.23
C GLU A 551 11.64 -11.69 -14.76
N VAL A 552 12.15 -12.71 -15.45
CA VAL A 552 11.36 -13.79 -16.04
C VAL A 552 11.80 -15.11 -15.42
N CYS A 553 10.87 -15.78 -14.74
CA CYS A 553 11.05 -17.10 -14.15
C CYS A 553 10.60 -18.18 -15.14
N LEU A 554 11.47 -19.15 -15.42
CA LEU A 554 11.18 -20.27 -16.32
C LEU A 554 10.70 -21.48 -15.52
N LEU A 555 9.49 -21.96 -15.82
CA LEU A 555 8.89 -23.12 -15.18
C LEU A 555 8.52 -24.20 -16.19
N CYS A 556 8.52 -25.46 -15.77
CA CYS A 556 7.85 -26.50 -16.54
C CYS A 556 6.33 -26.34 -16.45
N LYS A 557 5.60 -26.85 -17.45
CA LYS A 557 4.13 -26.80 -17.49
C LYS A 557 3.46 -27.35 -16.22
N ILE A 558 4.03 -28.37 -15.58
CA ILE A 558 3.51 -28.92 -14.32
C ILE A 558 3.67 -27.93 -13.17
N CYS A 559 4.86 -27.34 -12.97
CA CYS A 559 5.09 -26.39 -11.87
C CYS A 559 4.28 -25.11 -12.06
N ALA A 560 4.15 -24.63 -13.30
CA ALA A 560 3.28 -23.51 -13.63
C ALA A 560 1.80 -23.80 -13.31
N GLU A 561 1.29 -24.98 -13.69
CA GLU A 561 -0.08 -25.39 -13.35
C GLU A 561 -0.24 -25.58 -11.83
N ASN A 562 0.78 -26.09 -11.13
CA ASN A 562 0.77 -26.23 -9.67
C ASN A 562 0.58 -24.87 -8.98
N ARG A 563 1.31 -23.83 -9.42
CA ARG A 563 1.14 -22.45 -8.91
C ARG A 563 -0.26 -21.90 -9.19
N GLU A 564 -0.83 -22.20 -10.36
CA GLU A 564 -2.20 -21.80 -10.69
C GLU A 564 -3.26 -22.49 -9.83
N VAL A 565 -3.04 -23.76 -9.43
CA VAL A 565 -3.92 -24.46 -8.47
C VAL A 565 -3.84 -23.78 -7.10
N TRP A 566 -2.65 -23.47 -6.59
CA TRP A 566 -2.47 -22.71 -5.34
C TRP A 566 -3.24 -21.39 -5.37
N LYS A 567 -3.08 -20.60 -6.45
CA LYS A 567 -3.74 -19.31 -6.63
C LYS A 567 -5.27 -19.42 -6.70
N LYS A 568 -5.79 -20.33 -7.53
CA LYS A 568 -7.23 -20.45 -7.80
C LYS A 568 -8.01 -21.17 -6.71
N SER A 569 -7.36 -22.00 -5.90
CA SER A 569 -8.03 -22.70 -4.78
C SER A 569 -8.00 -21.91 -3.47
N GLY A 570 -7.23 -20.81 -3.41
CA GLY A 570 -7.01 -20.09 -2.15
C GLY A 570 -6.09 -20.83 -1.18
N GLY A 571 -5.41 -21.91 -1.60
CA GLY A 571 -4.50 -22.67 -0.73
C GLY A 571 -3.41 -21.80 -0.11
N TRP A 572 -3.01 -20.71 -0.77
CA TRP A 572 -2.05 -19.73 -0.26
C TRP A 572 -2.56 -18.96 0.96
N PHE A 573 -3.88 -18.79 1.08
CA PHE A 573 -4.53 -18.15 2.23
C PHE A 573 -4.68 -19.13 3.40
N TYR A 574 -4.96 -20.40 3.11
CA TYR A 574 -5.14 -21.45 4.13
C TYR A 574 -3.85 -22.19 4.51
N GLY A 575 -2.72 -21.84 3.89
CA GLY A 575 -1.42 -22.49 4.13
C GLY A 575 -1.36 -23.99 3.75
N ALA A 576 -2.34 -24.50 3.00
CA ALA A 576 -2.48 -25.92 2.69
C ALA A 576 -2.87 -26.15 1.22
N PHE A 577 -2.24 -27.14 0.59
CA PHE A 577 -2.63 -27.55 -0.76
C PHE A 577 -3.91 -28.39 -0.71
N PRO A 578 -4.89 -28.17 -1.60
CA PRO A 578 -6.12 -28.95 -1.58
C PRO A 578 -5.84 -30.44 -1.84
N VAL A 579 -6.28 -31.29 -0.90
CA VAL A 579 -6.11 -32.75 -1.00
C VAL A 579 -7.36 -33.37 -1.61
N VAL A 580 -7.19 -34.10 -2.73
CA VAL A 580 -8.27 -34.81 -3.42
C VAL A 580 -7.92 -36.28 -3.48
N VAL A 581 -8.78 -37.11 -2.88
CA VAL A 581 -8.48 -38.54 -2.63
C VAL A 581 -8.66 -39.41 -3.87
N ASN A 582 -9.52 -39.01 -4.82
CA ASN A 582 -9.84 -39.84 -5.98
C ASN A 582 -9.90 -39.02 -7.27
N CYS A 583 -8.81 -39.02 -8.03
CA CYS A 583 -8.85 -38.50 -9.38
C CYS A 583 -9.16 -39.61 -10.40
N PRO A 584 -10.26 -39.52 -11.16
CA PRO A 584 -10.57 -40.50 -12.20
C PRO A 584 -9.43 -40.52 -13.23
N LYS A 585 -8.93 -41.71 -13.56
CA LYS A 585 -7.99 -41.89 -14.68
C LYS A 585 -8.70 -41.49 -15.96
N ALA A 586 -8.44 -40.29 -16.48
CA ALA A 586 -8.96 -39.89 -17.77
C ALA A 586 -8.37 -40.80 -18.85
N PHE A 587 -9.25 -41.33 -19.71
CA PHE A 587 -8.87 -42.09 -20.91
C PHE A 587 -7.87 -41.30 -21.77
N ASN A 588 -6.89 -42.03 -22.29
CA ASN A 588 -5.82 -41.58 -23.20
C ASN A 588 -6.33 -40.57 -24.24
N THR A 589 -5.77 -39.35 -24.24
CA THR A 589 -5.84 -38.48 -25.43
C THR A 589 -4.58 -38.51 -26.27
N TRP A 590 -3.66 -39.44 -25.99
CA TRP A 590 -2.49 -39.70 -26.82
C TRP A 590 -2.32 -41.22 -26.93
N GLU A 591 -2.80 -41.80 -28.03
CA GLU A 591 -2.60 -43.22 -28.33
C GLU A 591 -1.11 -43.47 -28.62
N HIS A 592 -0.39 -43.97 -27.62
CA HIS A 592 0.85 -44.71 -27.88
C HIS A 592 0.50 -46.18 -28.10
N THR A 593 0.94 -46.70 -29.24
CA THR A 593 0.80 -48.11 -29.62
C THR A 593 1.44 -49.04 -28.58
N LYS A 594 0.84 -50.21 -28.39
CA LYS A 594 1.13 -51.25 -27.37
C LYS A 594 2.59 -51.74 -27.24
N GLN A 595 3.53 -51.23 -28.02
CA GLN A 595 4.96 -51.61 -27.97
C GLN A 595 5.79 -50.77 -26.99
N ASP A 596 5.28 -49.63 -26.51
CA ASP A 596 6.00 -48.76 -25.56
C ASP A 596 5.65 -49.06 -24.09
N ILE A 597 4.93 -50.15 -23.84
CA ILE A 597 4.56 -50.57 -22.48
C ILE A 597 5.76 -51.26 -21.83
N VAL A 598 6.68 -50.47 -21.28
CA VAL A 598 7.42 -50.88 -20.09
C VAL A 598 6.67 -50.30 -18.89
N ARG A 599 5.73 -51.10 -18.36
CA ARG A 599 5.07 -50.78 -17.09
C ARG A 599 6.05 -50.94 -15.94
N LEU A 600 6.11 -49.88 -15.12
CA LEU A 600 6.13 -49.85 -13.66
C LEU A 600 7.16 -50.75 -12.97
N GLU A 601 8.21 -50.13 -12.41
CA GLU A 601 8.69 -50.45 -11.05
C GLU A 601 9.77 -49.50 -10.48
N SER A 602 10.22 -48.48 -11.20
CA SER A 602 11.34 -47.63 -10.73
C SER A 602 11.05 -46.13 -10.63
N PHE A 603 9.79 -45.75 -10.36
CA PHE A 603 9.55 -44.48 -9.66
C PHE A 603 9.47 -44.78 -8.17
N LYS A 604 10.62 -45.06 -7.56
CA LYS A 604 10.75 -44.85 -6.13
C LYS A 604 10.73 -43.34 -5.91
N PRO A 605 9.84 -42.80 -5.06
CA PRO A 605 10.02 -41.45 -4.57
C PRO A 605 11.44 -41.41 -3.98
N ALA A 606 12.17 -40.32 -4.20
CA ALA A 606 13.29 -40.05 -3.32
C ALA A 606 12.69 -40.06 -1.90
N GLU A 607 13.13 -41.03 -1.10
CA GLU A 607 12.81 -41.12 0.31
C GLU A 607 13.02 -39.75 0.95
N GLU A 608 12.02 -39.34 1.72
CA GLU A 608 12.15 -38.37 2.81
C GLU A 608 13.04 -37.17 2.50
N ASN A 609 12.61 -36.32 1.57
CA ASN A 609 12.94 -34.91 1.64
C ASN A 609 11.65 -34.14 1.43
N TYR A 610 11.15 -33.64 2.57
CA TYR A 610 10.41 -32.40 2.74
C TYR A 610 9.99 -31.78 1.41
N ILE A 611 8.67 -31.77 1.11
CA ILE A 611 8.15 -30.76 0.19
C ILE A 611 8.58 -29.45 0.81
N ASP A 612 9.58 -28.80 0.22
CA ASP A 612 10.14 -27.58 0.76
C ASP A 612 9.08 -26.49 0.66
N VAL A 613 8.30 -26.37 1.73
CA VAL A 613 7.26 -25.35 1.91
C VAL A 613 7.90 -23.96 1.87
N SER A 614 9.22 -23.83 2.05
CA SER A 614 9.95 -22.55 1.94
C SER A 614 9.88 -21.98 0.53
N LEU A 615 9.88 -22.80 -0.53
CA LEU A 615 9.83 -22.33 -1.92
C LEU A 615 8.45 -21.73 -2.28
N TYR A 616 7.37 -22.25 -1.70
CA TYR A 616 6.02 -21.69 -1.84
C TYR A 616 5.75 -20.54 -0.85
N LYS A 617 6.34 -20.57 0.35
CA LYS A 617 6.37 -19.43 1.29
C LYS A 617 7.08 -18.22 0.67
N ASN A 618 8.20 -18.42 -0.02
CA ASN A 618 8.97 -17.36 -0.69
C ASN A 618 8.19 -16.67 -1.82
N TRP A 619 7.24 -17.36 -2.44
CA TRP A 619 6.35 -16.77 -3.44
C TRP A 619 5.17 -16.02 -2.80
N ALA A 620 4.65 -16.51 -1.67
CA ALA A 620 3.63 -15.84 -0.87
C ALA A 620 4.17 -14.55 -0.21
N THR A 621 5.40 -14.57 0.32
CA THR A 621 6.08 -13.39 0.90
C THR A 621 6.47 -12.35 -0.16
N ASN A 622 6.76 -12.77 -1.40
CA ASN A 622 6.99 -11.83 -2.50
C ASN A 622 5.70 -11.17 -3.02
N SER A 623 4.53 -11.64 -2.58
CA SER A 623 3.23 -11.06 -2.92
C SER A 623 2.63 -10.23 -1.77
N SER A 624 3.19 -10.32 -0.55
CA SER A 624 2.85 -9.49 0.61
C SER A 624 4.01 -9.51 1.64
N PRO A 625 4.59 -8.37 2.07
CA PRO A 625 5.87 -8.35 2.79
C PRO A 625 5.83 -8.76 4.28
N ASP A 626 4.67 -9.02 4.89
CA ASP A 626 4.51 -9.06 6.36
C ASP A 626 4.71 -10.43 7.05
N LEU A 627 5.41 -11.39 6.44
CA LEU A 627 5.54 -12.75 7.00
C LEU A 627 6.97 -13.24 7.26
N SER A 628 7.92 -12.34 7.53
CA SER A 628 9.33 -12.67 7.76
C SER A 628 9.67 -13.28 9.14
N SER A 629 8.70 -13.61 10.00
CA SER A 629 8.94 -13.89 11.44
C SER A 629 8.63 -15.32 11.93
N LEU A 630 8.60 -16.34 11.07
CA LEU A 630 8.36 -17.74 11.50
C LEU A 630 9.52 -18.68 11.12
N ASP A 631 9.92 -19.55 12.04
CA ASP A 631 10.92 -20.61 11.80
C ASP A 631 10.31 -21.91 11.23
N GLU A 632 11.16 -22.89 10.92
CA GLU A 632 10.82 -24.11 10.16
C GLU A 632 9.80 -25.04 10.87
N ASP A 633 9.56 -24.84 12.17
CA ASP A 633 8.59 -25.58 12.97
C ASP A 633 7.33 -24.76 13.32
N GLY A 634 7.23 -23.50 12.88
CA GLY A 634 6.04 -22.65 13.05
C GLY A 634 5.90 -21.98 14.42
N ALA A 635 6.98 -21.77 15.16
CA ALA A 635 6.96 -21.06 16.44
C ALA A 635 7.46 -19.60 16.31
N ILE A 636 6.91 -18.70 17.15
CA ILE A 636 7.30 -17.28 17.18
C ILE A 636 8.53 -17.09 18.08
N LEU A 637 9.62 -16.53 17.53
CA LEU A 637 10.82 -16.13 18.30
C LEU A 637 10.82 -14.61 18.56
N ILE A 638 11.06 -14.21 19.82
CA ILE A 638 11.36 -12.83 20.20
C ILE A 638 12.69 -12.82 20.97
N ASN A 639 13.66 -12.00 20.53
CA ASN A 639 14.99 -11.79 21.14
C ASN A 639 15.90 -13.03 21.27
N GLY A 640 15.89 -13.94 20.28
CA GLY A 640 16.98 -14.90 20.08
C GLY A 640 17.18 -15.95 21.17
N ARG A 641 16.17 -16.29 21.99
CA ARG A 641 16.22 -17.45 22.90
C ARG A 641 14.96 -18.32 22.79
N ARG A 642 15.16 -19.65 22.78
CA ARG A 642 14.10 -20.66 22.91
C ARG A 642 13.57 -20.66 24.35
N LYS A 643 12.24 -20.69 24.49
CA LYS A 643 11.58 -20.92 25.78
C LYS A 643 11.70 -22.41 26.11
N HIS A 644 12.59 -22.77 27.04
CA HIS A 644 12.47 -24.06 27.74
C HIS A 644 11.28 -23.97 28.70
N SER A 645 10.33 -24.89 28.57
CA SER A 645 9.32 -25.15 29.59
C SER A 645 9.90 -26.13 30.61
N ASP A 646 10.43 -25.59 31.70
CA ASP A 646 10.55 -26.35 32.95
C ASP A 646 9.21 -26.26 33.70
N SER A 647 8.55 -27.40 33.87
CA SER A 647 7.78 -27.69 35.08
C SER A 647 7.49 -29.19 35.15
N SER A 648 8.21 -29.85 36.04
CA SER A 648 7.90 -31.14 36.64
C SER A 648 6.53 -31.15 37.31
N ASP A 649 5.86 -32.30 37.18
CA ASP A 649 4.96 -32.95 38.15
C ASP A 649 3.76 -32.17 38.71
N ASP A 650 2.58 -32.54 38.23
CA ASP A 650 1.45 -32.95 39.08
C ASP A 650 0.48 -33.83 38.26
N GLU A 651 0.54 -35.14 38.52
CA GLU A 651 -0.46 -36.13 38.08
C GLU A 651 -1.76 -35.96 38.88
N MET A 652 -2.91 -35.95 38.20
CA MET A 652 -4.08 -36.70 38.70
C MET A 652 -5.02 -37.08 37.55
N GLU A 653 -5.22 -38.39 37.43
CA GLU A 653 -6.04 -39.12 36.45
C GLU A 653 -7.50 -38.64 36.37
N LEU A 654 -8.11 -38.83 35.19
CA LEU A 654 -9.39 -39.54 35.08
C LEU A 654 -9.58 -40.03 33.64
N SER A 655 -9.31 -41.32 33.47
CA SER A 655 -9.87 -42.22 32.46
C SER A 655 -11.36 -41.96 32.22
N HIS A 656 -11.83 -42.03 30.96
CA HIS A 656 -13.04 -42.78 30.57
C HIS A 656 -13.33 -42.62 29.05
N LEU A 657 -13.60 -43.77 28.42
CA LEU A 657 -14.29 -44.00 27.14
C LEU A 657 -13.43 -44.06 25.86
N SER A 658 -12.77 -45.21 25.75
CA SER A 658 -12.47 -45.92 24.50
C SER A 658 -13.73 -46.21 23.67
N VAL A 659 -13.62 -45.97 22.36
CA VAL A 659 -14.59 -46.31 21.31
C VAL A 659 -14.44 -47.80 20.93
N PRO A 660 -15.52 -48.58 20.78
CA PRO A 660 -15.44 -49.88 20.11
C PRO A 660 -15.84 -49.77 18.64
N ASP A 661 -14.99 -50.34 17.79
CA ASP A 661 -15.27 -50.67 16.39
C ASP A 661 -16.20 -51.90 16.26
N ASN A 662 -16.88 -51.95 15.12
CA ASN A 662 -17.68 -53.03 14.53
C ASN A 662 -19.17 -53.14 14.89
N ALA A 663 -20.01 -52.63 13.98
CA ALA A 663 -21.12 -53.40 13.41
C ALA A 663 -21.62 -52.73 12.12
N ALA A 664 -21.13 -53.21 10.99
CA ALA A 664 -21.87 -53.11 9.74
C ALA A 664 -22.98 -54.17 9.73
N SER A 665 -24.07 -53.83 9.05
CA SER A 665 -25.18 -54.68 8.58
C SER A 665 -26.43 -54.79 9.46
N GLN A 666 -27.57 -54.70 8.75
CA GLN A 666 -28.96 -54.91 9.15
C GLN A 666 -29.69 -53.69 9.71
N LEU A 667 -30.30 -52.90 8.81
CA LEU A 667 -31.74 -52.99 8.57
C LEU A 667 -32.12 -52.19 7.31
N SER A 668 -32.48 -52.94 6.29
CA SER A 668 -33.25 -52.54 5.12
C SER A 668 -34.71 -52.22 5.48
N HIS A 669 -35.45 -51.70 4.49
CA HIS A 669 -36.88 -51.33 4.49
C HIS A 669 -37.12 -49.90 5.00
N SER A 670 -37.40 -48.90 4.15
CA SER A 670 -38.54 -48.90 3.23
C SER A 670 -38.35 -47.79 2.19
N CYS A 671 -38.37 -48.16 0.92
CA CYS A 671 -38.60 -47.24 -0.19
C CYS A 671 -39.96 -47.60 -0.79
N PRO A 672 -40.86 -46.65 -1.07
CA PRO A 672 -41.83 -46.78 -2.13
C PRO A 672 -41.20 -46.25 -3.43
N ALA A 673 -41.02 -47.16 -4.38
CA ALA A 673 -40.87 -46.91 -5.81
C ALA A 673 -42.28 -46.52 -6.38
N LEU A 674 -42.52 -45.95 -7.57
CA LEU A 674 -41.80 -45.67 -8.81
C LEU A 674 -42.76 -44.86 -9.73
N SER A 675 -42.29 -44.49 -10.94
CA SER A 675 -42.98 -43.95 -12.14
C SER A 675 -43.07 -42.42 -12.27
N GLN A 676 -42.74 -41.76 -13.39
CA GLN A 676 -42.41 -42.18 -14.76
C GLN A 676 -41.65 -41.04 -15.50
N GLU A 677 -40.70 -41.45 -16.34
CA GLU A 677 -40.17 -40.84 -17.59
C GLU A 677 -40.25 -39.32 -17.87
N ALA A 678 -39.09 -38.69 -18.08
CA ALA A 678 -38.84 -37.83 -19.25
C ALA A 678 -37.34 -37.53 -19.43
N SER A 679 -36.84 -37.80 -20.63
CA SER A 679 -35.50 -37.49 -21.15
C SER A 679 -35.13 -35.99 -21.12
N PRO A 680 -33.82 -35.63 -21.12
CA PRO A 680 -33.39 -34.24 -21.05
C PRO A 680 -33.53 -33.52 -22.40
N THR A 681 -34.36 -32.48 -22.44
CA THR A 681 -34.44 -31.55 -23.57
C THR A 681 -33.49 -30.36 -23.34
N PRO A 682 -32.65 -29.98 -24.31
CA PRO A 682 -31.64 -28.93 -24.14
C PRO A 682 -32.28 -27.54 -24.15
N LEU A 683 -32.06 -26.74 -23.10
CA LEU A 683 -32.43 -25.32 -23.12
C LEU A 683 -31.43 -24.52 -23.97
N ARG A 684 -31.95 -24.08 -25.12
CA ARG A 684 -31.33 -23.18 -26.08
C ARG A 684 -30.87 -21.86 -25.45
N ARG A 685 -29.69 -21.43 -25.89
CA ARG A 685 -29.18 -20.03 -25.91
C ARG A 685 -30.32 -19.02 -26.13
N ALA A 686 -30.51 -18.11 -25.18
CA ALA A 686 -31.28 -16.89 -25.41
C ALA A 686 -30.38 -15.81 -26.04
N GLN A 687 -30.74 -15.42 -27.26
CA GLN A 687 -30.20 -14.26 -28.00
C GLN A 687 -30.84 -12.94 -27.51
N PRO A 688 -30.28 -11.77 -27.86
CA PRO A 688 -30.62 -10.48 -27.25
C PRO A 688 -31.94 -9.91 -27.79
N VAL A 689 -32.78 -9.41 -26.89
CA VAL A 689 -34.06 -8.78 -27.25
C VAL A 689 -33.84 -7.31 -27.62
N LYS A 690 -33.95 -7.01 -28.92
CA LYS A 690 -34.37 -5.69 -29.43
C LYS A 690 -35.89 -5.63 -29.41
N GLY A 691 -36.49 -4.56 -28.89
CA GLY A 691 -37.93 -4.36 -28.99
C GLY A 691 -38.43 -3.04 -28.42
N ARG A 692 -38.59 -2.05 -29.30
CA ARG A 692 -39.41 -0.84 -29.09
C ARG A 692 -40.83 -1.20 -28.61
N ARG A 693 -41.37 -0.45 -27.64
CA ARG A 693 -42.81 -0.14 -27.59
C ARG A 693 -43.04 1.32 -27.24
N LYS A 694 -43.74 2.01 -28.16
CA LYS A 694 -44.41 3.30 -27.95
C LYS A 694 -45.66 3.07 -27.10
N ILE A 695 -45.94 3.97 -26.16
CA ILE A 695 -47.30 4.32 -25.72
C ILE A 695 -47.37 5.85 -25.62
N SER A 696 -48.49 6.40 -26.10
CA SER A 696 -48.72 7.80 -26.46
C SER A 696 -49.62 8.55 -25.48
N TYR A 697 -49.29 9.85 -25.32
CA TYR A 697 -50.12 11.04 -25.03
C TYR A 697 -51.05 11.11 -23.80
N SER A 698 -50.77 12.11 -22.95
CA SER A 698 -51.78 13.08 -22.51
C SER A 698 -51.21 14.51 -22.56
N ARG A 699 -51.80 15.32 -23.45
CA ARG A 699 -51.63 16.78 -23.52
C ARG A 699 -52.31 17.42 -22.31
N ASN A 700 -51.67 18.38 -21.66
CA ASN A 700 -52.37 19.53 -21.09
C ASN A 700 -51.56 20.81 -21.33
N ARG A 701 -52.19 21.73 -22.07
CA ARG A 701 -51.78 23.09 -22.41
C ARG A 701 -52.80 23.99 -21.72
N ILE A 702 -52.42 24.87 -20.80
CA ILE A 702 -53.19 26.11 -20.52
C ILE A 702 -52.20 27.26 -20.18
N PHE A 703 -52.13 28.19 -21.14
CA PHE A 703 -51.99 29.66 -21.10
C PHE A 703 -50.99 30.41 -20.19
N SER A 704 -50.08 31.09 -20.90
CA SER A 704 -49.67 32.50 -20.79
C SER A 704 -50.62 33.46 -20.07
N LYS A 705 -50.05 34.36 -19.26
CA LYS A 705 -50.38 35.79 -19.29
C LYS A 705 -49.14 36.65 -18.98
N LYS A 706 -48.94 37.64 -19.85
CA LYS A 706 -48.05 38.79 -19.74
C LYS A 706 -48.41 39.69 -18.55
N SER A 707 -47.39 40.27 -17.93
CA SER A 707 -47.23 41.73 -17.72
C SER A 707 -45.78 42.00 -17.41
#